data_AF-A0AAN5XI56-F1
#
_entry.id   AF-A0AAN5XI56-F1
#
_cell.length_a   1.000
_cell.length_b   1.000
_cell.length_c   1.000
_cell.angle_alpha   90.00
_cell.angle_beta   90.00
_cell.angle_gamma   90.00
#
_symmetry.space_group_name_H-M   'P 1'
#
loop_
_entity.id
_entity.type
_entity.pdbx_description
1 polymer ?
#
loop_
_entity_poly.entity_id
_entity_poly.type
_entity_poly.pdbx_seq_one_letter_code
_entity_poly.pdbx_strand_id
1 'polypeptide(L)'
;MPTLKEQVKQICNRLSPHGWGKLFYDKHGLDISAQDLEVELLRELKIDRTARGFEDFAYEGRRGIEPGQPARSLLYHALASPNVTIGVDGSQLEVFPTLAELEIIENYVFGIKPPSKSDLISRVGDELALVVFATEYRPAPETVHRKHADLCFSRTGVARVGTAAPLYHPPNRGFLPFIEGNDFAFRVLPARYSVYIAVKRLGNENEFGPMRFNKHHEEEEKNDMEREFWVPIHKVFSGTECIKDYDLHVTLEAHHVNEKLYRVHQELNKKYDNEPEYYEYNNKTFPFIIKDGIAEFSDETNFGSNVLVPIPHSRLVEIAKDNDKIFTFNVPKELETFYGSLLINSHNGRHRSAPEYVHVHHAIVDGKPKSFNDMDYDEVKSMKINGYNAPYYIDYTGDGWIGAVCKGLDNELHTAYSAYSLVTAPDFFPNCDQWELLEWGQSLPKSLQNYLWEIDPYTLSDNRVAANLELKEANFIESDDTMTAIISLPYGEPAQATNINVLRTTRHSYLPDAASGVFAPGWDVSVDQSDHDVEFLAAYGLGSPFPEDSKLCAALSTFWPAVAPDAARTFEQPYPSVSPLTDEEIGQVGNLPWDGVIGPKVISKNGEEFIEYPTMEYVNYIDNALENKFTLSLTGLVDTKEYANRVLNMAFVYKFLGVKLEGLDRNTLRGRREITRRKGEWRVLSFQKVSSSNDELKTAQSQTGTILTENIYRFEIYKNDAQPIMVNSVKARFKIKEKSIIFIDEKNILFKKGNEKWDCENVKFL
;
A
#
# COMPACT_ATOMS: atom_id res chain seq x y z
N MET A 1 29.07 9.46 25.73
CA MET A 1 28.74 9.09 24.34
C MET A 1 29.40 10.10 23.40
N PRO A 2 29.78 9.73 22.17
CA PRO A 2 30.27 10.71 21.20
C PRO A 2 29.18 11.76 20.91
N THR A 3 29.59 13.01 20.74
CA THR A 3 28.72 14.11 20.29
C THR A 3 28.17 13.84 18.88
N LEU A 4 27.04 14.45 18.49
CA LEU A 4 26.50 14.32 17.15
C LEU A 4 27.51 14.73 16.08
N LYS A 5 28.28 15.79 16.32
CA LYS A 5 29.37 16.22 15.44
C LYS A 5 30.40 15.10 15.21
N GLU A 6 30.82 14.42 16.27
CA GLU A 6 31.78 13.32 16.17
C GLU A 6 31.19 12.12 15.42
N GLN A 7 29.91 11.80 15.64
CA GLN A 7 29.23 10.72 14.93
C GLN A 7 29.10 11.03 13.43
N VAL A 8 28.67 12.24 13.07
CA VAL A 8 28.61 12.68 11.66
C VAL A 8 29.99 12.63 11.02
N LYS A 9 31.05 13.05 11.72
CA LYS A 9 32.42 12.95 11.22
C LYS A 9 32.85 11.51 10.97
N GLN A 10 32.47 10.57 11.85
CA GLN A 10 32.74 9.14 11.63
C GLN A 10 32.05 8.62 10.37
N ILE A 11 30.78 8.98 10.15
CA ILE A 11 30.02 8.60 8.96
C ILE A 11 30.68 9.18 7.69
N CYS A 12 30.99 10.47 7.69
CA CYS A 12 31.64 11.13 6.55
C CYS A 12 33.01 10.50 6.23
N ASN A 13 33.84 10.23 7.26
CA ASN A 13 35.13 9.56 7.07
C ASN A 13 34.99 8.14 6.51
N ARG A 14 33.96 7.41 6.94
CA ARG A 14 33.65 6.06 6.44
C ARG A 14 33.21 6.09 4.99
N LEU A 15 32.36 7.04 4.60
CA LEU A 15 31.80 7.13 3.24
C LEU A 15 32.78 7.77 2.24
N SER A 16 33.61 8.71 2.68
CA SER A 16 34.53 9.47 1.84
C SER A 16 35.35 8.64 0.84
N PRO A 17 36.06 7.55 1.25
CA PRO A 17 36.88 6.75 0.34
C PRO A 17 36.08 5.95 -0.70
N HIS A 18 34.77 5.80 -0.53
CA HIS A 18 33.89 5.03 -1.42
C HIS A 18 33.17 5.91 -2.46
N GLY A 19 33.88 6.94 -2.94
CA GLY A 19 33.40 7.86 -3.99
C GLY A 19 32.69 9.11 -3.49
N TRP A 20 32.11 9.09 -2.28
CA TRP A 20 31.38 10.23 -1.72
C TRP A 20 32.26 11.46 -1.51
N GLY A 21 33.48 11.31 -1.00
CA GLY A 21 34.37 12.44 -0.75
C GLY A 21 34.69 13.19 -2.04
N LYS A 22 34.98 12.44 -3.10
CA LYS A 22 35.20 12.97 -4.45
C LYS A 22 33.94 13.62 -5.01
N LEU A 23 32.76 13.00 -4.84
CA LEU A 23 31.48 13.56 -5.28
C LEU A 23 31.23 14.93 -4.63
N PHE A 24 31.32 15.03 -3.31
CA PHE A 24 31.10 16.30 -2.60
C PHE A 24 32.14 17.35 -2.96
N TYR A 25 33.43 16.99 -2.98
CA TYR A 25 34.50 17.96 -3.19
C TYR A 25 34.56 18.42 -4.65
N ASP A 26 34.63 17.50 -5.61
CA ASP A 26 34.85 17.85 -7.03
C ASP A 26 33.61 18.50 -7.67
N LYS A 27 32.38 18.14 -7.25
CA LYS A 27 31.14 18.69 -7.83
C LYS A 27 30.60 19.91 -7.09
N HIS A 28 30.70 19.92 -5.76
CA HIS A 28 30.04 20.93 -4.94
C HIS A 28 31.02 21.75 -4.10
N GLY A 29 32.30 21.38 -4.08
CA GLY A 29 33.33 22.05 -3.30
C GLY A 29 33.21 21.81 -1.81
N LEU A 30 32.57 20.73 -1.34
CA LEU A 30 32.42 20.39 0.08
C LEU A 30 33.44 19.32 0.49
N ASP A 31 34.32 19.61 1.44
CA ASP A 31 35.23 18.62 2.02
C ASP A 31 34.62 17.93 3.25
N ILE A 32 33.95 16.80 3.04
CA ILE A 32 33.36 16.02 4.13
C ILE A 32 34.40 15.35 5.06
N SER A 33 35.69 15.40 4.72
CA SER A 33 36.80 14.89 5.54
C SER A 33 37.55 15.98 6.29
N ALA A 34 37.07 17.24 6.21
CA ALA A 34 37.71 18.38 6.83
C ALA A 34 37.97 18.18 8.34
N GLN A 35 39.10 18.72 8.81
CA GLN A 35 39.46 18.64 10.22
C GLN A 35 38.40 19.29 11.12
N ASP A 36 37.92 20.48 10.73
CA ASP A 36 36.77 21.15 11.35
C ASP A 36 35.53 21.04 10.46
N LEU A 37 34.89 19.86 10.54
CA LEU A 37 33.75 19.52 9.70
C LEU A 37 32.55 20.47 9.91
N GLU A 38 32.35 21.03 11.10
CA GLU A 38 31.21 21.91 11.36
C GLU A 38 31.32 23.24 10.62
N VAL A 39 32.50 23.86 10.64
CA VAL A 39 32.78 25.08 9.88
C VAL A 39 32.62 24.82 8.39
N GLU A 40 33.10 23.68 7.91
CA GLU A 40 33.00 23.30 6.51
C GLU A 40 31.54 23.04 6.08
N LEU A 41 30.73 22.39 6.92
CA LEU A 41 29.31 22.15 6.64
C LEU A 41 28.47 23.44 6.66
N LEU A 42 28.86 24.45 7.45
CA LEU A 42 28.18 25.75 7.51
C LEU A 42 28.65 26.76 6.46
N ARG A 43 29.72 26.45 5.73
CA ARG A 43 30.26 27.31 4.67
C ARG A 43 29.33 27.36 3.46
N GLU A 44 29.24 28.53 2.83
CA GLU A 44 28.51 28.65 1.57
C GLU A 44 29.23 27.92 0.43
N LEU A 45 28.43 27.24 -0.39
CA LEU A 45 28.85 26.39 -1.50
C LEU A 45 28.18 26.85 -2.80
N LYS A 46 28.84 26.59 -3.92
CA LYS A 46 28.24 26.69 -5.24
C LYS A 46 27.82 25.29 -5.69
N ILE A 47 26.56 24.95 -5.44
CA ILE A 47 26.04 23.58 -5.64
C ILE A 47 25.68 23.35 -7.12
N ASP A 48 26.33 22.37 -7.74
CA ASP A 48 26.03 21.90 -9.10
C ASP A 48 24.77 21.01 -9.13
N ARG A 49 23.63 21.59 -9.51
CA ARG A 49 22.35 20.88 -9.70
C ARG A 49 22.21 20.20 -11.06
N THR A 50 23.26 20.22 -11.88
CA THR A 50 23.31 19.43 -13.13
C THR A 50 23.95 18.07 -12.91
N ALA A 51 24.52 17.83 -11.73
CA ALA A 51 25.02 16.53 -11.31
C ALA A 51 23.86 15.54 -11.12
N ARG A 52 24.06 14.30 -11.56
CA ARG A 52 23.05 13.24 -11.47
C ARG A 52 22.70 12.94 -10.02
N GLY A 53 21.40 12.93 -9.71
CA GLY A 53 20.86 12.76 -8.37
C GLY A 53 20.67 14.07 -7.59
N PHE A 54 21.11 15.23 -8.12
CA PHE A 54 20.99 16.54 -7.49
C PHE A 54 20.09 17.51 -8.29
N GLU A 55 19.46 17.04 -9.36
CA GLU A 55 18.62 17.84 -10.25
C GLU A 55 17.39 18.42 -9.52
N ASP A 56 16.97 17.74 -8.46
CA ASP A 56 15.86 18.12 -7.60
C ASP A 56 16.27 18.58 -6.20
N PHE A 57 17.55 18.92 -5.98
CA PHE A 57 17.98 19.53 -4.72
C PHE A 57 17.51 20.99 -4.61
N ALA A 58 16.88 21.35 -3.48
CA ALA A 58 16.25 22.66 -3.25
C ALA A 58 17.16 23.83 -3.62
N TYR A 59 16.65 24.81 -4.37
CA TYR A 59 17.42 25.96 -4.87
C TYR A 59 17.97 26.85 -3.75
N GLU A 60 17.22 26.95 -2.67
CA GLU A 60 17.52 27.73 -1.48
C GLU A 60 18.68 27.14 -0.67
N GLY A 61 18.99 25.85 -0.88
CA GLY A 61 20.12 25.17 -0.26
C GLY A 61 21.46 25.66 -0.82
N ARG A 62 22.34 26.14 0.07
CA ARG A 62 23.66 26.68 -0.30
C ARG A 62 24.78 26.25 0.64
N ARG A 63 24.56 25.27 1.50
CA ARG A 63 25.52 24.78 2.51
C ARG A 63 25.55 23.26 2.55
N GLY A 64 26.60 22.71 3.17
CA GLY A 64 26.65 21.30 3.53
C GLY A 64 25.48 20.92 4.43
N ILE A 65 25.22 21.75 5.45
CA ILE A 65 24.02 21.69 6.30
C ILE A 65 23.41 23.09 6.43
N GLU A 66 22.12 23.19 6.12
CA GLU A 66 21.28 24.33 6.48
C GLU A 66 20.53 23.99 7.79
N PRO A 67 20.79 24.71 8.89
CA PRO A 67 20.23 24.38 10.20
C PRO A 67 18.70 24.26 10.19
N GLY A 68 18.19 23.12 10.64
CA GLY A 68 16.76 22.79 10.72
C GLY A 68 16.07 22.62 9.37
N GLN A 69 16.82 22.54 8.26
CA GLN A 69 16.27 22.51 6.90
C GLN A 69 16.86 21.33 6.10
N PRO A 70 16.31 20.11 6.25
CA PRO A 70 16.84 18.89 5.61
C PRO A 70 16.91 18.98 4.08
N ALA A 71 15.85 19.41 3.40
CA ALA A 71 15.84 19.58 1.93
C ALA A 71 16.86 20.59 1.40
N ARG A 72 17.29 21.55 2.24
CA ARG A 72 18.27 22.58 1.88
C ARG A 72 19.70 22.21 2.27
N SER A 73 19.88 21.06 2.93
CA SER A 73 21.18 20.56 3.40
C SER A 73 21.77 19.59 2.39
N LEU A 74 22.85 20.00 1.70
CA LEU A 74 23.48 19.20 0.64
C LEU A 74 23.88 17.80 1.11
N LEU A 75 24.49 17.71 2.31
CA LEU A 75 24.94 16.44 2.87
C LEU A 75 23.76 15.50 3.11
N TYR A 76 22.67 16.02 3.69
CA TYR A 76 21.47 15.22 3.95
C TYR A 76 20.79 14.78 2.67
N HIS A 77 20.56 15.69 1.71
CA HIS A 77 19.97 15.33 0.41
C HIS A 77 20.78 14.24 -0.30
N ALA A 78 22.10 14.41 -0.40
CA ALA A 78 22.98 13.45 -1.06
C ALA A 78 22.89 12.05 -0.43
N LEU A 79 22.78 12.00 0.90
CA LEU A 79 22.75 10.74 1.63
C LEU A 79 21.34 10.16 1.73
N ALA A 80 20.27 10.95 1.74
CA ALA A 80 18.90 10.48 1.90
C ALA A 80 18.17 10.24 0.56
N SER A 81 18.59 10.89 -0.53
CA SER A 81 17.99 10.74 -1.85
C SER A 81 18.32 9.36 -2.46
N PRO A 82 17.33 8.57 -2.89
CA PRO A 82 17.56 7.32 -3.61
C PRO A 82 18.09 7.54 -5.04
N ASN A 83 18.06 8.77 -5.55
CA ASN A 83 18.56 9.11 -6.88
C ASN A 83 20.08 9.38 -6.91
N VAL A 84 20.72 9.53 -5.75
CA VAL A 84 22.16 9.74 -5.64
C VAL A 84 22.88 8.40 -5.47
N THR A 85 23.20 7.79 -6.61
CA THR A 85 23.81 6.45 -6.70
C THR A 85 25.09 6.41 -7.52
N ILE A 86 25.51 7.53 -8.10
CA ILE A 86 26.62 7.60 -9.06
C ILE A 86 27.64 8.66 -8.64
N GLY A 87 28.92 8.31 -8.75
CA GLY A 87 30.05 9.19 -8.49
C GLY A 87 30.42 10.10 -9.67
N VAL A 88 31.47 10.90 -9.48
CA VAL A 88 31.91 11.96 -10.41
C VAL A 88 32.27 11.44 -11.81
N ASP A 89 32.77 10.22 -11.90
CA ASP A 89 33.23 9.56 -13.13
C ASP A 89 32.15 8.69 -13.79
N GLY A 90 30.93 8.70 -13.27
CA GLY A 90 29.83 7.87 -13.77
C GLY A 90 29.80 6.45 -13.18
N SER A 91 30.75 6.08 -12.31
CA SER A 91 30.72 4.80 -11.59
C SER A 91 29.62 4.78 -10.53
N GLN A 92 29.09 3.59 -10.20
CA GLN A 92 28.16 3.43 -9.09
C GLN A 92 28.88 3.60 -7.76
N LEU A 93 28.23 4.25 -6.80
CA LEU A 93 28.69 4.30 -5.42
C LEU A 93 28.52 2.92 -4.79
N GLU A 94 29.52 2.45 -4.05
CA GLU A 94 29.56 1.07 -3.54
C GLU A 94 29.05 0.95 -2.11
N VAL A 95 29.28 1.98 -1.29
CA VAL A 95 28.96 1.98 0.14
C VAL A 95 28.02 3.14 0.42
N PHE A 96 26.93 2.84 1.12
CA PHE A 96 25.84 3.78 1.40
C PHE A 96 25.64 3.94 2.92
N PRO A 97 24.90 4.97 3.36
CA PRO A 97 24.52 5.11 4.76
C PRO A 97 23.49 4.04 5.18
N THR A 98 23.62 3.56 6.42
CA THR A 98 22.55 2.80 7.09
C THR A 98 21.41 3.73 7.50
N LEU A 99 20.26 3.18 7.90
CA LEU A 99 19.15 4.01 8.41
C LEU A 99 19.53 4.73 9.71
N ALA A 100 20.26 4.06 10.61
CA ALA A 100 20.77 4.68 11.83
C ALA A 100 21.69 5.88 11.54
N GLU A 101 22.55 5.78 10.52
CA GLU A 101 23.42 6.88 10.13
C GLU A 101 22.63 8.04 9.50
N LEU A 102 21.59 7.74 8.70
CA LEU A 102 20.67 8.77 8.20
C LEU A 102 19.95 9.49 9.34
N GLU A 103 19.50 8.75 10.37
CA GLU A 103 18.91 9.33 11.57
C GLU A 103 19.88 10.29 12.28
N ILE A 104 21.15 9.90 12.44
CA ILE A 104 22.20 10.75 13.05
C ILE A 104 22.40 12.03 12.25
N ILE A 105 22.52 11.94 10.92
CA ILE A 105 22.72 13.12 10.06
C ILE A 105 21.49 14.03 10.11
N GLU A 106 20.29 13.45 10.08
CA GLU A 106 19.03 14.19 10.22
C GLU A 106 18.96 14.93 11.57
N ASN A 107 19.28 14.24 12.67
CA ASN A 107 19.33 14.85 14.00
C ASN A 107 20.36 15.99 14.03
N TYR A 108 21.51 15.84 13.37
CA TYR A 108 22.51 16.89 13.28
C TYR A 108 22.08 18.08 12.42
N VAL A 109 21.26 17.89 11.38
CA VAL A 109 20.65 19.03 10.65
C VAL A 109 19.85 19.91 11.60
N PHE A 110 19.04 19.32 12.49
CA PHE A 110 18.28 20.05 13.50
C PHE A 110 19.16 20.52 14.68
N GLY A 111 20.23 19.80 15.00
CA GLY A 111 21.07 20.03 16.18
C GLY A 111 22.31 20.90 15.99
N ILE A 112 22.76 21.17 14.76
CA ILE A 112 24.00 21.96 14.51
C ILE A 112 23.90 23.40 15.05
N LYS A 113 22.68 23.94 15.10
CA LYS A 113 22.36 25.21 15.78
C LYS A 113 21.05 25.03 16.55
N PRO A 114 21.10 24.42 17.75
CA PRO A 114 19.90 24.04 18.46
C PRO A 114 19.12 25.30 18.87
N PRO A 115 17.81 25.38 18.60
CA PRO A 115 17.00 26.52 19.01
C PRO A 115 16.78 26.48 20.53
N SER A 116 16.54 27.64 21.12
CA SER A 116 15.93 27.71 22.46
C SER A 116 14.40 27.55 22.37
N LYS A 117 13.74 27.27 23.50
CA LYS A 117 12.27 27.26 23.58
C LYS A 117 11.67 28.60 23.11
N SER A 118 12.26 29.72 23.51
CA SER A 118 11.82 31.06 23.10
C SER A 118 11.96 31.27 21.59
N ASP A 119 13.01 30.73 20.97
CA ASP A 119 13.17 30.79 19.52
C ASP A 119 12.04 30.05 18.80
N LEU A 120 11.67 28.86 19.29
CA LEU A 120 10.57 28.08 18.72
C LEU A 120 9.23 28.79 18.84
N ILE A 121 8.91 29.32 20.02
CA ILE A 121 7.67 30.09 20.26
C ILE A 121 7.62 31.33 19.35
N SER A 122 8.73 32.05 19.20
CA SER A 122 8.77 33.26 18.37
C SER A 122 8.54 32.99 16.88
N ARG A 123 8.76 31.76 16.41
CA ARG A 123 8.53 31.38 14.99
C ARG A 123 7.07 31.11 14.69
N VAL A 124 6.31 30.54 15.63
CA VAL A 124 4.99 29.96 15.32
C VAL A 124 3.88 30.26 16.32
N GLY A 125 4.16 30.90 17.45
CA GLY A 125 3.19 31.17 18.52
C GLY A 125 3.32 30.21 19.71
N ASP A 126 2.36 30.30 20.64
CA ASP A 126 2.44 29.66 21.96
C ASP A 126 1.89 28.21 22.02
N GLU A 127 1.16 27.75 21.00
CA GLU A 127 0.51 26.42 21.03
C GLU A 127 1.39 25.33 20.38
N LEU A 128 2.45 24.97 21.11
CA LEU A 128 3.38 23.91 20.73
C LEU A 128 3.03 22.59 21.43
N ALA A 129 3.17 21.48 20.71
CA ALA A 129 3.01 20.14 21.25
C ALA A 129 4.10 19.20 20.74
N LEU A 130 4.31 18.07 21.45
CA LEU A 130 5.07 16.94 20.92
C LEU A 130 4.14 16.10 20.07
N VAL A 131 4.53 15.81 18.83
CA VAL A 131 3.70 15.06 17.89
C VAL A 131 4.58 14.03 17.18
N VAL A 132 4.11 12.79 17.12
CA VAL A 132 4.77 11.72 16.38
C VAL A 132 4.33 11.75 14.92
N PHE A 133 5.28 11.62 14.00
CA PHE A 133 5.04 11.53 12.57
C PHE A 133 5.77 10.31 11.99
N ALA A 134 5.13 9.62 11.04
CA ALA A 134 5.84 8.82 10.05
C ALA A 134 6.49 9.76 9.01
N THR A 135 7.73 9.47 8.63
CA THR A 135 8.53 10.43 7.82
C THR A 135 9.33 9.76 6.72
N GLU A 136 9.24 10.28 5.50
CA GLU A 136 10.05 9.84 4.36
C GLU A 136 10.70 10.99 3.62
N TYR A 137 11.97 10.84 3.24
CA TYR A 137 12.61 11.74 2.29
C TYR A 137 12.35 11.25 0.86
N ARG A 138 11.76 12.11 0.04
CA ARG A 138 11.24 11.76 -1.29
C ARG A 138 11.76 12.68 -2.39
N PRO A 139 11.94 12.18 -3.62
CA PRO A 139 12.23 12.99 -4.80
C PRO A 139 11.13 14.02 -5.10
N ALA A 140 11.48 15.08 -5.84
CA ALA A 140 10.54 16.16 -6.20
C ALA A 140 9.14 15.74 -6.66
N PRO A 141 8.95 14.79 -7.59
CA PRO A 141 7.62 14.44 -8.06
C PRO A 141 6.73 13.80 -6.98
N GLU A 142 7.31 13.33 -5.87
CA GLU A 142 6.63 12.62 -4.77
C GLU A 142 6.51 13.48 -3.49
N THR A 143 6.90 14.76 -3.54
CA THR A 143 6.76 15.68 -2.41
C THR A 143 5.45 16.45 -2.44
N VAL A 144 5.02 16.92 -1.27
CA VAL A 144 3.77 17.66 -1.06
C VAL A 144 3.61 18.84 -2.01
N HIS A 145 4.68 19.63 -2.19
CA HIS A 145 4.66 20.82 -3.04
C HIS A 145 5.06 20.55 -4.50
N ARG A 146 5.60 19.36 -4.81
CA ARG A 146 6.11 18.96 -6.13
C ARG A 146 7.11 19.95 -6.74
N LYS A 147 8.07 20.40 -5.94
CA LYS A 147 9.05 21.44 -6.36
C LYS A 147 10.48 20.93 -6.37
N HIS A 148 10.89 20.26 -5.31
CA HIS A 148 12.23 19.72 -5.06
C HIS A 148 12.09 18.51 -4.11
N ALA A 149 13.13 17.72 -3.93
CA ALA A 149 13.16 16.65 -2.94
C ALA A 149 13.02 17.20 -1.51
N ASP A 150 12.27 16.52 -0.65
CA ASP A 150 11.96 16.97 0.71
C ASP A 150 11.47 15.82 1.61
N LEU A 151 11.43 16.08 2.91
CA LEU A 151 10.72 15.25 3.88
C LEU A 151 9.21 15.44 3.76
N CYS A 152 8.50 14.32 3.71
CA CYS A 152 7.06 14.23 3.81
C CYS A 152 6.68 13.59 5.16
N PHE A 153 5.62 14.11 5.76
CA PHE A 153 5.19 13.78 7.11
C PHE A 153 3.74 13.36 7.11
N SER A 154 3.41 12.30 7.82
CA SER A 154 2.03 11.96 8.17
C SER A 154 1.94 11.56 9.63
N ARG A 155 0.80 11.80 10.26
CA ARG A 155 0.51 11.24 11.59
C ARG A 155 0.02 9.80 11.51
N THR A 156 0.07 9.19 10.33
CA THR A 156 -0.23 7.77 10.11
C THR A 156 0.94 7.11 9.40
N GLY A 157 1.38 5.96 9.90
CA GLY A 157 2.33 5.08 9.19
C GLY A 157 1.73 3.72 8.91
N VAL A 158 2.15 3.10 7.81
CA VAL A 158 1.63 1.82 7.31
C VAL A 158 2.78 0.82 7.20
N ALA A 159 2.75 -0.22 8.03
CA ALA A 159 3.67 -1.35 7.96
C ALA A 159 2.95 -2.59 7.40
N ARG A 160 3.69 -3.54 6.80
CA ARG A 160 3.12 -4.71 6.11
C ARG A 160 3.61 -6.01 6.74
N VAL A 161 2.69 -6.92 7.06
CA VAL A 161 3.03 -8.26 7.57
C VAL A 161 3.75 -9.09 6.50
N GLY A 162 4.45 -10.14 6.93
CA GLY A 162 5.25 -10.99 6.07
C GLY A 162 5.74 -12.24 6.81
N THR A 163 6.46 -13.10 6.09
CA THR A 163 6.95 -14.38 6.57
C THR A 163 8.45 -14.45 6.88
N ALA A 164 9.17 -13.35 6.70
CA ALA A 164 10.58 -13.23 7.00
C ALA A 164 10.97 -11.83 7.48
N ALA A 165 12.15 -11.76 8.10
CA ALA A 165 12.75 -10.52 8.61
C ALA A 165 12.89 -9.43 7.53
N PRO A 166 12.84 -8.14 7.93
CA PRO A 166 12.99 -7.02 7.00
C PRO A 166 14.41 -6.99 6.40
N LEU A 167 14.55 -6.40 5.22
CA LEU A 167 15.85 -6.14 4.60
C LEU A 167 15.91 -4.71 4.08
N TYR A 168 16.64 -3.85 4.80
CA TYR A 168 16.96 -2.52 4.29
C TYR A 168 17.97 -2.65 3.15
N HIS A 169 17.66 -2.05 2.01
CA HIS A 169 18.54 -1.96 0.85
C HIS A 169 19.08 -0.53 0.74
N PRO A 170 20.33 -0.28 1.19
CA PRO A 170 20.88 1.06 1.25
C PRO A 170 20.79 1.82 -0.07
N PRO A 171 21.14 1.27 -1.26
CA PRO A 171 21.04 2.04 -2.51
C PRO A 171 19.65 2.63 -2.79
N ASN A 172 18.58 1.88 -2.49
CA ASN A 172 17.19 2.33 -2.71
C ASN A 172 16.66 3.19 -1.55
N ARG A 173 17.39 3.28 -0.43
CA ARG A 173 16.94 3.94 0.80
C ARG A 173 15.58 3.40 1.27
N GLY A 174 15.38 2.10 1.18
CA GLY A 174 14.09 1.46 1.47
C GLY A 174 14.21 -0.02 1.79
N PHE A 175 13.11 -0.60 2.25
CA PHE A 175 13.02 -2.03 2.54
C PHE A 175 12.61 -2.81 1.29
N LEU A 176 13.23 -3.97 1.08
CA LEU A 176 12.86 -4.87 -0.01
C LEU A 176 11.79 -5.87 0.47
N PRO A 177 10.78 -6.17 -0.36
CA PRO A 177 9.75 -7.16 -0.04
C PRO A 177 10.20 -8.60 -0.32
N PHE A 178 11.21 -8.78 -1.18
CA PHE A 178 11.60 -10.09 -1.73
C PHE A 178 12.66 -10.81 -0.91
N ILE A 179 12.67 -12.14 -1.03
CA ILE A 179 13.73 -13.01 -0.51
C ILE A 179 14.35 -13.75 -1.69
N GLU A 180 15.64 -13.50 -1.92
CA GLU A 180 16.37 -14.15 -2.99
C GLU A 180 16.33 -15.67 -2.83
N GLY A 181 15.93 -16.37 -3.89
CA GLY A 181 15.84 -17.83 -3.92
C GLY A 181 14.61 -18.44 -3.22
N ASN A 182 13.67 -17.64 -2.74
CA ASN A 182 12.41 -18.14 -2.17
C ASN A 182 11.20 -17.35 -2.68
N ASP A 183 10.50 -17.92 -3.65
CA ASP A 183 9.35 -17.29 -4.31
C ASP A 183 8.13 -17.11 -3.40
N PHE A 184 8.00 -17.92 -2.34
CA PHE A 184 6.80 -17.98 -1.50
C PHE A 184 6.96 -17.28 -0.14
N ALA A 185 8.02 -16.50 0.01
CA ALA A 185 8.29 -15.80 1.25
C ALA A 185 8.27 -14.29 1.06
N PHE A 186 7.82 -13.60 2.12
CA PHE A 186 7.54 -12.17 2.14
C PHE A 186 8.38 -11.56 3.24
N ARG A 187 9.15 -10.53 2.95
CA ARG A 187 9.72 -9.73 4.04
C ARG A 187 8.63 -8.87 4.65
N VAL A 188 8.64 -8.75 5.97
CA VAL A 188 7.89 -7.68 6.64
C VAL A 188 8.42 -6.34 6.15
N LEU A 189 7.53 -5.35 5.99
CA LEU A 189 7.87 -4.01 5.55
C LEU A 189 7.63 -3.03 6.70
N PRO A 190 8.70 -2.47 7.31
CA PRO A 190 8.63 -1.56 8.45
C PRO A 190 8.12 -0.15 8.13
N ALA A 191 7.70 0.57 9.16
CA ALA A 191 7.41 2.01 9.13
C ALA A 191 8.34 2.78 10.08
N ARG A 192 8.84 3.95 9.66
CA ARG A 192 9.73 4.79 10.48
C ARG A 192 8.99 5.99 11.04
N TYR A 193 9.12 6.20 12.36
CA TYR A 193 8.49 7.31 13.07
C TYR A 193 9.53 8.26 13.66
N SER A 194 9.18 9.51 13.93
CA SER A 194 10.02 10.48 14.63
C SER A 194 9.16 11.47 15.40
N VAL A 195 9.70 12.01 16.49
CA VAL A 195 9.02 13.01 17.32
C VAL A 195 9.39 14.41 16.84
N TYR A 196 8.40 15.28 16.73
CA TYR A 196 8.58 16.70 16.39
C TYR A 196 7.88 17.59 17.41
N ILE A 197 8.47 18.75 17.66
CA ILE A 197 7.71 19.90 18.13
C ILE A 197 6.89 20.39 16.94
N ALA A 198 5.58 20.45 17.11
CA ALA A 198 4.63 20.85 16.08
C ALA A 198 3.65 21.91 16.62
N VAL A 199 2.98 22.57 15.68
CA VAL A 199 1.96 23.60 15.93
C VAL A 199 0.70 23.26 15.14
N LYS A 200 -0.46 23.57 15.69
CA LYS A 200 -1.74 23.38 14.99
C LYS A 200 -2.01 24.57 14.06
N ARG A 201 -2.33 24.32 12.78
CA ARG A 201 -2.60 25.35 11.77
C ARG A 201 -3.71 24.94 10.82
N LEU A 202 -4.46 25.91 10.32
CA LEU A 202 -5.41 25.69 9.22
C LEU A 202 -4.67 25.28 7.94
N GLY A 203 -5.29 24.42 7.13
CA GLY A 203 -4.70 23.90 5.89
C GLY A 203 -4.26 25.01 4.93
N ASN A 204 -3.06 24.87 4.37
CA ASN A 204 -2.47 25.84 3.44
C ASN A 204 -1.62 25.16 2.36
N GLU A 205 -2.20 25.03 1.16
CA GLU A 205 -1.60 24.42 -0.04
C GLU A 205 -0.23 25.02 -0.41
N ASN A 206 0.03 26.29 -0.08
CA ASN A 206 1.26 27.00 -0.47
C ASN A 206 2.35 26.99 0.61
N GLU A 207 2.03 26.59 1.84
CA GLU A 207 2.97 26.63 2.96
C GLU A 207 3.42 25.22 3.39
N PHE A 208 2.50 24.30 3.60
CA PHE A 208 2.81 22.95 4.08
C PHE A 208 1.94 21.83 3.50
N GLY A 209 0.92 22.16 2.69
CA GLY A 209 0.01 21.20 2.08
C GLY A 209 -1.38 21.16 2.76
N PRO A 210 -2.07 20.00 2.74
CA PRO A 210 -1.56 18.66 2.42
C PRO A 210 -1.27 18.39 0.93
N MET A 211 -0.60 17.26 0.64
CA MET A 211 -0.18 16.80 -0.70
C MET A 211 -1.32 16.75 -1.71
N ARG A 212 -2.51 16.35 -1.27
CA ARG A 212 -3.77 16.48 -2.01
C ARG A 212 -4.71 17.33 -1.19
N PHE A 213 -4.85 18.58 -1.63
CA PHE A 213 -5.66 19.59 -0.97
C PHE A 213 -7.12 19.46 -1.39
N ASN A 214 -7.99 19.05 -0.46
CA ASN A 214 -9.40 18.83 -0.72
C ASN A 214 -10.14 20.18 -0.79
N LYS A 215 -10.40 20.63 -2.02
CA LYS A 215 -11.18 21.84 -2.33
C LYS A 215 -12.61 21.40 -2.65
N HIS A 216 -13.52 21.42 -1.66
CA HIS A 216 -14.95 21.09 -1.77
C HIS A 216 -15.34 20.23 -2.99
N HIS A 217 -15.35 18.91 -2.83
CA HIS A 217 -15.82 18.01 -3.87
C HIS A 217 -17.33 17.76 -3.79
N GLU A 218 -17.93 17.80 -2.59
CA GLU A 218 -19.35 17.58 -2.32
C GLU A 218 -19.89 18.53 -1.22
N GLU A 219 -21.21 18.71 -1.12
CA GLU A 219 -21.87 19.67 -0.20
C GLU A 219 -21.60 19.40 1.30
N GLU A 220 -21.19 18.18 1.67
CA GLU A 220 -21.00 17.75 3.07
C GLU A 220 -19.53 17.69 3.52
N GLU A 221 -18.55 17.76 2.61
CA GLU A 221 -17.13 17.70 2.97
C GLU A 221 -16.56 19.09 3.30
N LYS A 222 -16.01 19.25 4.51
CA LYS A 222 -15.25 20.45 4.89
C LYS A 222 -13.99 20.59 4.04
N ASN A 223 -13.76 21.80 3.57
CA ASN A 223 -12.55 22.19 2.86
C ASN A 223 -11.32 22.08 3.78
N ASP A 224 -10.18 21.66 3.25
CA ASP A 224 -8.92 21.61 4.01
C ASP A 224 -8.50 22.98 4.57
N MET A 225 -8.92 24.10 3.96
CA MET A 225 -8.72 25.45 4.50
C MET A 225 -9.40 25.68 5.86
N GLU A 226 -10.40 24.87 6.20
CA GLU A 226 -11.19 24.96 7.43
C GLU A 226 -10.79 23.87 8.44
N ARG A 227 -9.85 22.99 8.06
CA ARG A 227 -9.36 21.90 8.88
C ARG A 227 -8.02 22.26 9.50
N GLU A 228 -7.79 21.75 10.69
CA GLU A 228 -6.56 21.97 11.43
C GLU A 228 -5.61 20.79 11.28
N PHE A 229 -4.34 21.09 11.00
CA PHE A 229 -3.26 20.12 10.81
C PHE A 229 -2.17 20.38 11.85
N TRP A 230 -1.56 19.31 12.36
CA TRP A 230 -0.32 19.42 13.12
C TRP A 230 0.86 19.57 12.18
N VAL A 231 1.54 20.71 12.22
CA VAL A 231 2.64 21.05 11.31
C VAL A 231 3.98 20.95 12.05
N PRO A 232 4.92 20.09 11.62
CA PRO A 232 6.20 19.90 12.29
C PRO A 232 7.13 21.12 12.11
N ILE A 233 7.81 21.52 13.19
CA ILE A 233 8.71 22.69 13.20
C ILE A 233 10.15 22.31 13.52
N HIS A 234 10.35 21.36 14.43
CA HIS A 234 11.68 20.94 14.87
C HIS A 234 11.68 19.49 15.32
N LYS A 235 12.62 18.68 14.84
CA LYS A 235 12.76 17.29 15.28
C LYS A 235 13.26 17.21 16.72
N VAL A 236 12.68 16.31 17.51
CA VAL A 236 13.09 16.03 18.88
C VAL A 236 13.87 14.71 18.92
N PHE A 237 15.06 14.74 19.51
CA PHE A 237 15.93 13.59 19.67
C PHE A 237 16.71 13.68 20.99
N SER A 238 17.23 12.55 21.47
CA SER A 238 17.91 12.47 22.76
C SER A 238 19.28 13.16 22.77
N GLY A 239 19.63 13.77 23.91
CA GLY A 239 20.91 14.42 24.18
C GLY A 239 20.83 15.94 24.34
N THR A 240 22.00 16.56 24.55
CA THR A 240 22.15 18.00 24.83
C THR A 240 22.19 18.90 23.59
N GLU A 241 22.19 18.30 22.40
CA GLU A 241 22.37 19.00 21.12
C GLU A 241 21.03 19.23 20.39
N CYS A 242 19.89 18.85 20.99
CA CYS A 242 18.57 18.97 20.35
C CYS A 242 17.92 20.35 20.55
N ILE A 243 17.78 20.76 21.81
CA ILE A 243 17.22 22.05 22.22
C ILE A 243 18.19 22.67 23.21
N LYS A 244 18.51 23.95 22.99
CA LYS A 244 19.47 24.66 23.80
C LYS A 244 19.05 24.66 25.28
N ASP A 245 20.00 24.34 26.16
CA ASP A 245 19.85 24.31 27.62
C ASP A 245 19.03 23.11 28.17
N TYR A 246 18.68 22.13 27.32
CA TYR A 246 18.01 20.89 27.72
C TYR A 246 18.89 19.67 27.42
N ASP A 247 18.78 18.64 28.26
CA ASP A 247 19.28 17.29 27.99
C ASP A 247 18.07 16.37 27.86
N LEU A 248 17.75 15.96 26.63
CA LEU A 248 16.51 15.25 26.34
C LEU A 248 16.71 13.74 26.38
N HIS A 249 15.71 13.03 26.88
CA HIS A 249 15.61 11.58 26.74
C HIS A 249 14.28 11.22 26.11
N VAL A 250 14.34 10.93 24.81
CA VAL A 250 13.19 10.61 23.97
C VAL A 250 13.09 9.09 23.83
N THR A 251 11.89 8.56 24.08
CA THR A 251 11.53 7.16 23.78
C THR A 251 10.20 7.13 23.07
N LEU A 252 10.05 6.16 22.16
CA LEU A 252 8.78 5.86 21.52
C LEU A 252 8.18 4.60 22.16
N GLU A 253 6.86 4.59 22.26
CA GLU A 253 6.08 3.45 22.73
C GLU A 253 5.12 3.03 21.61
N ALA A 254 4.96 1.72 21.43
CA ALA A 254 4.11 1.14 20.38
C ALA A 254 3.08 0.21 21.02
N HIS A 255 1.82 0.40 20.64
CA HIS A 255 0.73 -0.47 21.06
C HIS A 255 -0.16 -0.78 19.86
N HIS A 256 -0.25 -2.06 19.51
CA HIS A 256 -1.10 -2.56 18.43
C HIS A 256 -2.07 -3.60 18.96
N VAL A 257 -3.20 -3.72 18.28
CA VAL A 257 -4.23 -4.69 18.61
C VAL A 257 -4.88 -5.27 17.36
N ASN A 258 -5.18 -6.56 17.39
CA ASN A 258 -6.12 -7.20 16.47
C ASN A 258 -7.32 -7.67 17.29
N GLU A 259 -8.52 -7.19 16.92
CA GLU A 259 -9.78 -7.52 17.60
C GLU A 259 -10.77 -8.23 16.68
N LYS A 260 -10.36 -8.68 15.48
CA LYS A 260 -11.27 -9.22 14.45
C LYS A 260 -12.15 -10.34 15.02
N LEU A 261 -11.54 -11.32 15.69
CA LEU A 261 -12.27 -12.47 16.25
C LEU A 261 -13.20 -12.06 17.39
N TYR A 262 -12.77 -11.15 18.27
CA TYR A 262 -13.62 -10.59 19.31
C TYR A 262 -14.86 -9.90 18.72
N ARG A 263 -14.69 -9.11 17.65
CA ARG A 263 -15.77 -8.36 16.99
C ARG A 263 -16.76 -9.27 16.27
N VAL A 264 -16.28 -10.26 15.49
CA VAL A 264 -17.12 -11.30 14.86
C VAL A 264 -18.04 -11.91 15.92
N HIS A 265 -17.46 -12.23 17.07
CA HIS A 265 -18.18 -12.88 18.12
C HIS A 265 -19.27 -11.99 18.73
N GLN A 266 -18.96 -10.72 19.05
CA GLN A 266 -19.95 -9.75 19.52
C GLN A 266 -21.16 -9.64 18.58
N GLU A 267 -20.92 -9.54 17.27
CA GLU A 267 -22.00 -9.41 16.29
C GLU A 267 -22.84 -10.69 16.14
N LEU A 268 -22.20 -11.87 16.16
CA LEU A 268 -22.93 -13.13 16.11
C LEU A 268 -23.81 -13.36 17.35
N ASN A 269 -23.35 -12.98 18.54
CA ASN A 269 -24.15 -13.09 19.77
C ASN A 269 -25.37 -12.17 19.73
N LYS A 270 -25.18 -10.90 19.34
CA LYS A 270 -26.28 -9.92 19.22
C LYS A 270 -27.41 -10.43 18.33
N LYS A 271 -27.07 -11.12 17.24
CA LYS A 271 -28.03 -11.52 16.21
C LYS A 271 -28.65 -12.91 16.43
N TYR A 272 -27.92 -13.85 17.02
CA TYR A 272 -28.33 -15.26 17.02
C TYR A 272 -28.34 -15.94 18.39
N ASP A 273 -28.09 -15.20 19.49
CA ASP A 273 -27.94 -15.78 20.83
C ASP A 273 -26.94 -16.94 20.85
N ASN A 274 -25.90 -16.78 20.02
CA ASN A 274 -24.94 -17.83 19.71
C ASN A 274 -23.88 -17.89 20.81
N GLU A 275 -24.26 -18.36 21.99
CA GLU A 275 -23.31 -18.65 23.07
C GLU A 275 -22.37 -19.78 22.60
N PRO A 276 -21.07 -19.52 22.30
CA PRO A 276 -20.12 -20.57 22.01
C PRO A 276 -19.97 -21.48 23.21
N GLU A 277 -19.58 -22.70 22.93
CA GLU A 277 -19.27 -23.76 23.90
C GLU A 277 -18.22 -23.35 24.97
N TYR A 278 -17.60 -22.16 24.85
CA TYR A 278 -16.53 -21.64 25.70
C TYR A 278 -16.68 -20.16 26.12
N TYR A 279 -17.89 -19.58 26.08
CA TYR A 279 -18.13 -18.17 26.46
C TYR A 279 -17.69 -17.82 27.89
N GLU A 280 -17.61 -18.81 28.79
CA GLU A 280 -17.23 -18.60 30.19
C GLU A 280 -15.74 -18.27 30.42
N TYR A 281 -14.87 -18.34 29.40
CA TYR A 281 -13.43 -18.04 29.56
C TYR A 281 -12.95 -16.89 28.64
N ASN A 282 -12.98 -15.68 29.20
CA ASN A 282 -12.07 -14.57 28.89
C ASN A 282 -11.93 -14.17 27.40
N ASN A 283 -13.04 -13.76 26.76
CA ASN A 283 -13.08 -13.22 25.39
C ASN A 283 -12.21 -11.96 25.13
N LYS A 284 -11.44 -11.50 26.12
CA LYS A 284 -10.51 -10.36 26.02
C LYS A 284 -9.04 -10.77 25.98
N THR A 285 -8.78 -12.05 25.79
CA THR A 285 -7.42 -12.60 25.65
C THR A 285 -7.24 -13.31 24.32
N PHE A 286 -6.00 -13.69 24.03
CA PHE A 286 -5.68 -14.53 22.88
C PHE A 286 -6.57 -15.78 22.85
N PRO A 287 -7.07 -16.21 21.68
CA PRO A 287 -6.83 -15.64 20.34
C PRO A 287 -7.81 -14.53 19.92
N PHE A 288 -8.78 -14.14 20.77
CA PHE A 288 -9.83 -13.19 20.39
C PHE A 288 -9.34 -11.74 20.30
N ILE A 289 -8.40 -11.39 21.17
CA ILE A 289 -7.65 -10.13 21.14
C ILE A 289 -6.16 -10.47 21.11
N ILE A 290 -5.46 -10.01 20.08
CA ILE A 290 -4.02 -10.18 19.90
C ILE A 290 -3.36 -8.83 20.15
N LYS A 291 -2.32 -8.80 20.98
CA LYS A 291 -1.52 -7.61 21.30
C LYS A 291 -0.03 -7.88 21.09
N ASP A 292 0.40 -9.06 21.47
CA ASP A 292 1.75 -9.55 21.23
C ASP A 292 1.85 -10.18 19.84
N GLY A 293 3.03 -10.13 19.22
CA GLY A 293 3.26 -10.77 17.92
C GLY A 293 2.81 -9.96 16.70
N ILE A 294 2.34 -8.71 16.87
CA ILE A 294 1.94 -7.85 15.75
C ILE A 294 3.14 -7.05 15.23
N ALA A 295 3.65 -6.10 16.02
CA ALA A 295 4.80 -5.27 15.65
C ALA A 295 5.53 -4.76 16.89
N GLU A 296 6.83 -4.46 16.73
CA GLU A 296 7.68 -3.92 17.78
C GLU A 296 8.76 -2.99 17.20
N PHE A 297 9.36 -2.15 18.03
CA PHE A 297 10.51 -1.37 17.59
C PHE A 297 11.73 -2.27 17.41
N SER A 298 12.43 -2.10 16.28
CA SER A 298 13.63 -2.86 15.95
C SER A 298 14.74 -2.66 16.98
N ASP A 299 15.42 -3.75 17.35
CA ASP A 299 16.68 -3.73 18.10
C ASP A 299 17.92 -3.74 17.18
N GLU A 300 17.75 -3.93 15.87
CA GLU A 300 18.81 -3.86 14.87
C GLU A 300 19.52 -2.49 14.87
N THR A 301 20.79 -2.49 15.25
CA THR A 301 21.58 -1.25 15.41
C THR A 301 21.71 -0.44 14.12
N ASN A 302 21.58 -1.08 12.96
CA ASN A 302 21.65 -0.42 11.65
C ASN A 302 20.35 0.28 11.25
N PHE A 303 19.22 -0.01 11.92
CA PHE A 303 17.93 0.61 11.65
C PHE A 303 17.73 1.92 12.40
N GLY A 304 18.41 2.09 13.52
CA GLY A 304 18.28 3.27 14.37
C GLY A 304 17.24 3.04 15.46
N SER A 305 16.75 4.11 16.06
CA SER A 305 15.93 4.04 17.28
C SER A 305 14.42 3.97 17.03
N ASN A 306 14.00 4.11 15.77
CA ASN A 306 12.66 4.60 15.47
C ASN A 306 11.94 3.86 14.33
N VAL A 307 12.35 2.62 14.07
CA VAL A 307 11.77 1.75 13.03
C VAL A 307 10.87 0.71 13.69
N LEU A 308 9.56 0.80 13.42
CA LEU A 308 8.56 -0.18 13.83
C LEU A 308 8.51 -1.31 12.80
N VAL A 309 8.76 -2.54 13.26
CA VAL A 309 8.87 -3.74 12.44
C VAL A 309 7.74 -4.70 12.80
N PRO A 310 6.89 -5.12 11.85
CA PRO A 310 5.98 -6.24 12.06
C PRO A 310 6.74 -7.52 12.41
N ILE A 311 6.24 -8.30 13.35
CA ILE A 311 6.91 -9.56 13.73
C ILE A 311 6.67 -10.58 12.60
N PRO A 312 7.73 -11.17 12.01
CA PRO A 312 7.56 -12.15 10.94
C PRO A 312 7.03 -13.47 11.47
N HIS A 313 6.03 -14.04 10.80
CA HIS A 313 5.42 -15.32 11.15
C HIS A 313 5.69 -16.37 10.08
N SER A 314 5.76 -17.65 10.43
CA SER A 314 6.07 -18.71 9.44
C SER A 314 5.02 -18.84 8.31
N ARG A 315 3.84 -18.26 8.52
CA ARG A 315 2.68 -18.25 7.62
C ARG A 315 1.95 -16.92 7.74
N LEU A 316 1.20 -16.56 6.70
CA LEU A 316 0.36 -15.36 6.70
C LEU A 316 -0.90 -15.49 7.57
N VAL A 317 -1.37 -16.72 7.79
CA VAL A 317 -2.51 -17.05 8.64
C VAL A 317 -2.25 -18.32 9.44
N GLU A 318 -2.89 -18.44 10.59
CA GLU A 318 -2.79 -19.60 11.47
C GLU A 318 -4.16 -20.01 12.00
N ILE A 319 -4.34 -21.30 12.30
CA ILE A 319 -5.53 -21.76 13.03
C ILE A 319 -5.43 -21.22 14.46
N ALA A 320 -6.50 -20.60 14.94
CA ALA A 320 -6.57 -20.12 16.31
C ALA A 320 -6.51 -21.29 17.30
N LYS A 321 -5.39 -21.41 18.03
CA LYS A 321 -5.14 -22.50 18.99
C LYS A 321 -4.48 -22.00 20.26
N ASP A 322 -4.85 -22.56 21.40
CA ASP A 322 -4.14 -22.41 22.68
C ASP A 322 -4.01 -23.78 23.35
N ASN A 323 -2.81 -24.15 23.79
CA ASN A 323 -2.51 -25.48 24.35
C ASN A 323 -3.08 -26.65 23.52
N ASP A 324 -2.84 -26.62 22.20
CA ASP A 324 -3.36 -27.55 21.18
C ASP A 324 -4.90 -27.58 20.98
N LYS A 325 -5.65 -26.84 21.79
CA LYS A 325 -7.10 -26.71 21.64
C LYS A 325 -7.42 -25.74 20.50
N ILE A 326 -8.24 -26.19 19.55
CA ILE A 326 -8.74 -25.34 18.45
C ILE A 326 -9.94 -24.54 18.95
N PHE A 327 -9.91 -23.22 18.72
CA PHE A 327 -11.06 -22.37 18.97
C PHE A 327 -12.00 -22.40 17.76
N THR A 328 -13.28 -22.48 18.06
CA THR A 328 -14.33 -22.63 17.06
C THR A 328 -15.50 -21.73 17.40
N PHE A 329 -16.34 -21.49 16.41
CA PHE A 329 -17.67 -20.94 16.61
C PHE A 329 -18.70 -21.77 15.87
N ASN A 330 -19.92 -21.78 16.40
CA ASN A 330 -21.04 -22.34 15.67
C ASN A 330 -21.40 -21.39 14.55
N VAL A 331 -21.45 -21.89 13.32
CA VAL A 331 -21.98 -21.15 12.16
C VAL A 331 -23.50 -21.31 12.17
N PRO A 332 -24.28 -20.23 12.42
CA PRO A 332 -25.74 -20.29 12.43
C PRO A 332 -26.36 -20.89 11.16
N LYS A 333 -27.55 -21.44 11.33
CA LYS A 333 -28.36 -21.98 10.21
C LYS A 333 -28.77 -20.85 9.27
N GLU A 334 -28.84 -21.15 7.98
CA GLU A 334 -29.37 -20.22 6.95
C GLU A 334 -28.68 -18.85 6.93
N LEU A 335 -27.36 -18.81 7.16
CA LEU A 335 -26.59 -17.58 7.07
C LEU A 335 -26.44 -17.09 5.64
N GLU A 336 -26.42 -15.77 5.51
CA GLU A 336 -26.01 -15.09 4.28
C GLU A 336 -24.51 -15.33 4.07
N THR A 337 -24.19 -15.99 2.95
CA THR A 337 -22.82 -16.20 2.51
C THR A 337 -22.56 -15.44 1.22
N PHE A 338 -21.37 -14.88 1.09
CA PHE A 338 -20.90 -14.23 -0.13
C PHE A 338 -19.64 -14.93 -0.61
N TYR A 339 -19.74 -15.65 -1.73
CA TYR A 339 -18.64 -16.42 -2.33
C TYR A 339 -17.87 -17.32 -1.35
N GLY A 340 -18.63 -18.09 -0.55
CA GLY A 340 -18.09 -19.08 0.40
C GLY A 340 -17.71 -18.51 1.77
N SER A 341 -17.72 -17.19 1.94
CA SER A 341 -17.45 -16.50 3.20
C SER A 341 -18.76 -16.16 3.90
N LEU A 342 -18.75 -16.16 5.24
CA LEU A 342 -19.86 -15.65 6.04
C LEU A 342 -19.88 -14.12 5.93
N LEU A 343 -21.02 -13.55 5.56
CA LEU A 343 -21.21 -12.10 5.45
C LEU A 343 -21.76 -11.53 6.77
N ILE A 344 -21.01 -10.63 7.40
CA ILE A 344 -21.50 -9.76 8.46
C ILE A 344 -21.78 -8.39 7.85
N ASN A 345 -23.07 -8.07 7.72
CA ASN A 345 -23.51 -6.85 7.06
C ASN A 345 -23.05 -5.60 7.83
N SER A 346 -22.54 -4.62 7.08
CA SER A 346 -22.22 -3.30 7.62
C SER A 346 -23.47 -2.51 8.03
N HIS A 347 -23.34 -1.67 9.05
CA HIS A 347 -24.37 -0.71 9.42
C HIS A 347 -24.44 0.41 8.37
N ASN A 348 -25.65 0.70 7.91
CA ASN A 348 -25.93 1.70 6.85
C ASN A 348 -25.11 1.50 5.55
N GLY A 349 -24.59 0.29 5.31
CA GLY A 349 -23.81 -0.05 4.11
C GLY A 349 -22.37 0.49 4.11
N ARG A 350 -21.88 1.03 5.24
CA ARG A 350 -20.56 1.68 5.31
C ARG A 350 -19.76 1.30 6.55
N HIS A 351 -20.37 1.35 7.74
CA HIS A 351 -19.67 1.18 9.02
C HIS A 351 -19.62 -0.31 9.42
N ARG A 352 -18.42 -0.79 9.76
CA ARG A 352 -18.17 -2.22 10.03
C ARG A 352 -17.72 -2.42 11.47
N SER A 353 -18.68 -2.79 12.32
CA SER A 353 -18.40 -3.14 13.72
C SER A 353 -17.75 -4.52 13.90
N ALA A 354 -17.56 -5.27 12.81
CA ALA A 354 -16.85 -6.54 12.74
C ALA A 354 -16.35 -6.79 11.30
N PRO A 355 -15.46 -7.77 11.11
CA PRO A 355 -15.06 -8.24 9.78
C PRO A 355 -16.26 -8.49 8.87
N GLU A 356 -16.30 -7.85 7.69
CA GLU A 356 -17.39 -8.05 6.73
C GLU A 356 -17.44 -9.49 6.22
N TYR A 357 -16.28 -10.11 6.01
CA TYR A 357 -16.15 -11.47 5.51
C TYR A 357 -15.39 -12.35 6.50
N VAL A 358 -16.02 -13.45 6.91
CA VAL A 358 -15.46 -14.41 7.87
C VAL A 358 -15.31 -15.77 7.22
N HIS A 359 -14.16 -16.40 7.40
CA HIS A 359 -13.90 -17.72 6.84
C HIS A 359 -14.78 -18.81 7.49
N VAL A 360 -15.50 -19.57 6.66
CA VAL A 360 -16.38 -20.66 7.09
C VAL A 360 -16.30 -21.90 6.19
N HIS A 361 -15.26 -22.02 5.37
CA HIS A 361 -15.13 -23.13 4.42
C HIS A 361 -14.54 -24.43 5.05
N HIS A 362 -14.28 -24.39 6.35
CA HIS A 362 -13.84 -25.53 7.15
C HIS A 362 -14.88 -25.88 8.22
N ALA A 363 -15.06 -27.18 8.46
CA ALA A 363 -15.77 -27.68 9.62
C ALA A 363 -14.86 -28.55 10.50
N ILE A 364 -15.16 -28.63 11.79
CA ILE A 364 -14.55 -29.60 12.70
C ILE A 364 -15.22 -30.96 12.52
N VAL A 365 -14.45 -31.92 12.01
CA VAL A 365 -14.85 -33.33 11.86
C VAL A 365 -13.82 -34.19 12.60
N ASP A 366 -14.26 -35.06 13.49
CA ASP A 366 -13.40 -35.90 14.34
C ASP A 366 -12.31 -35.10 15.09
N GLY A 367 -12.66 -33.89 15.55
CA GLY A 367 -11.76 -33.00 16.28
C GLY A 367 -10.71 -32.29 15.42
N LYS A 368 -10.80 -32.36 14.08
CA LYS A 368 -9.86 -31.72 13.16
C LYS A 368 -10.59 -30.82 12.14
N PRO A 369 -9.96 -29.71 11.71
CA PRO A 369 -10.45 -28.95 10.57
C PRO A 369 -10.43 -29.83 9.31
N LYS A 370 -11.53 -29.83 8.57
CA LYS A 370 -11.64 -30.46 7.26
C LYS A 370 -12.27 -29.45 6.30
N SER A 371 -11.66 -29.25 5.14
CA SER A 371 -12.12 -28.31 4.11
C SER A 371 -13.34 -28.88 3.41
N PHE A 372 -14.32 -28.03 3.05
CA PHE A 372 -15.46 -28.46 2.23
C PHE A 372 -15.05 -28.90 0.82
N ASN A 373 -13.83 -28.55 0.37
CA ASN A 373 -13.26 -29.06 -0.88
C ASN A 373 -12.97 -30.56 -0.84
N ASP A 374 -12.79 -31.13 0.36
CA ASP A 374 -12.46 -32.54 0.60
C ASP A 374 -13.65 -33.36 1.13
N MET A 375 -14.86 -32.80 1.07
CA MET A 375 -16.09 -33.41 1.58
C MET A 375 -17.09 -33.70 0.46
N ASP A 376 -18.00 -34.63 0.71
CA ASP A 376 -19.12 -34.90 -0.18
C ASP A 376 -20.12 -33.75 -0.16
N TYR A 377 -20.68 -33.41 -1.33
CA TYR A 377 -21.61 -32.28 -1.47
C TYR A 377 -22.83 -32.37 -0.54
N ASP A 378 -23.41 -33.56 -0.39
CA ASP A 378 -24.57 -33.76 0.49
C ASP A 378 -24.20 -33.63 1.98
N GLU A 379 -22.96 -33.97 2.36
CA GLU A 379 -22.43 -33.75 3.71
C GLU A 379 -22.31 -32.25 4.00
N VAL A 380 -21.64 -31.50 3.12
CA VAL A 380 -21.49 -30.04 3.24
C VAL A 380 -22.85 -29.34 3.27
N LYS A 381 -23.77 -29.75 2.38
CA LYS A 381 -25.12 -29.19 2.33
C LYS A 381 -25.89 -29.47 3.64
N SER A 382 -25.79 -30.68 4.16
CA SER A 382 -26.38 -31.04 5.46
C SER A 382 -25.81 -30.19 6.60
N MET A 383 -24.49 -29.98 6.63
CA MET A 383 -23.85 -29.10 7.62
C MET A 383 -24.33 -27.66 7.51
N LYS A 384 -24.38 -27.07 6.31
CA LYS A 384 -24.87 -25.69 6.10
C LYS A 384 -26.34 -25.52 6.54
N ILE A 385 -27.18 -26.55 6.39
CA ILE A 385 -28.59 -26.53 6.83
C ILE A 385 -28.70 -26.67 8.35
N ASN A 386 -27.93 -27.58 8.96
CA ASN A 386 -28.06 -27.92 10.37
C ASN A 386 -27.22 -27.02 11.31
N GLY A 387 -26.29 -26.24 10.75
CA GLY A 387 -25.22 -25.58 11.48
C GLY A 387 -24.04 -26.54 11.72
N TYR A 388 -22.86 -25.98 11.92
CA TYR A 388 -21.62 -26.72 12.18
C TYR A 388 -20.63 -25.83 12.93
N ASN A 389 -19.60 -26.45 13.52
CA ASN A 389 -18.52 -25.70 14.16
C ASN A 389 -17.40 -25.44 13.14
N ALA A 390 -17.12 -24.17 12.88
CA ALA A 390 -15.99 -23.74 12.07
C ALA A 390 -14.81 -23.36 12.97
N PRO A 391 -13.56 -23.71 12.61
CA PRO A 391 -12.39 -23.19 13.30
C PRO A 391 -12.21 -21.70 13.03
N TYR A 392 -11.71 -20.98 14.04
CA TYR A 392 -11.19 -19.64 13.85
C TYR A 392 -9.79 -19.66 13.23
N TYR A 393 -9.49 -18.63 12.46
CA TYR A 393 -8.17 -18.35 11.93
C TYR A 393 -7.74 -16.96 12.35
N ILE A 394 -6.46 -16.81 12.68
CA ILE A 394 -5.85 -15.53 13.03
C ILE A 394 -4.89 -15.09 11.92
N ASP A 395 -4.75 -13.78 11.83
CA ASP A 395 -3.65 -13.10 11.16
C ASP A 395 -3.06 -12.08 12.14
N TYR A 396 -1.93 -11.50 11.79
CA TYR A 396 -1.22 -10.53 12.64
C TYR A 396 -1.32 -9.11 12.08
N THR A 397 -2.39 -8.80 11.33
CA THR A 397 -2.74 -7.42 10.96
C THR A 397 -3.41 -6.72 12.14
N GLY A 398 -3.45 -5.39 12.15
CA GLY A 398 -4.10 -4.63 13.22
C GLY A 398 -3.85 -3.14 13.09
N ASP A 399 -4.43 -2.39 14.01
CA ASP A 399 -4.18 -0.96 14.18
C ASP A 399 -3.70 -0.66 15.60
N GLY A 400 -3.19 0.54 15.78
CA GLY A 400 -2.48 0.91 16.99
C GLY A 400 -2.04 2.36 16.99
N TRP A 401 -1.18 2.68 17.95
CA TRP A 401 -0.65 4.02 18.11
C TRP A 401 0.84 3.99 18.48
N ILE A 402 1.56 5.03 18.04
CA ILE A 402 2.92 5.31 18.45
C ILE A 402 2.94 6.59 19.28
N GLY A 403 3.30 6.47 20.55
CA GLY A 403 3.40 7.57 21.50
C GLY A 403 4.86 7.98 21.72
N ALA A 404 5.04 9.19 22.24
CA ALA A 404 6.35 9.72 22.61
C ALA A 404 6.40 10.08 24.09
N VAL A 405 7.51 9.73 24.73
CA VAL A 405 7.86 10.16 26.08
C VAL A 405 9.16 10.97 26.00
N CYS A 406 9.15 12.23 26.47
CA CYS A 406 10.29 13.12 26.38
C CYS A 406 10.59 13.80 27.72
N LYS A 407 11.37 13.10 28.55
CA LYS A 407 11.83 13.65 29.83
C LYS A 407 12.65 14.91 29.56
N GLY A 408 12.26 16.02 30.19
CA GLY A 408 12.87 17.34 30.00
C GLY A 408 11.93 18.36 29.34
N LEU A 409 10.96 17.91 28.55
CA LEU A 409 9.92 18.78 27.96
C LEU A 409 8.52 18.55 28.53
N ASP A 410 8.30 17.49 29.32
CA ASP A 410 6.98 17.15 29.90
C ASP A 410 6.33 18.29 30.72
N ASN A 411 7.14 19.15 31.36
CA ASN A 411 6.63 20.31 32.10
C ASN A 411 6.48 21.58 31.23
N GLU A 412 7.07 21.57 30.04
CA GLU A 412 7.23 22.73 29.16
C GLU A 412 6.26 22.71 27.98
N LEU A 413 5.82 21.52 27.56
CA LEU A 413 4.84 21.27 26.52
C LEU A 413 3.72 20.43 27.14
N HIS A 414 2.49 20.97 27.16
CA HIS A 414 1.40 20.39 27.94
C HIS A 414 0.83 19.09 27.38
N THR A 415 1.11 18.77 26.11
CA THR A 415 0.48 17.64 25.42
C THR A 415 1.43 16.95 24.45
N ALA A 416 1.42 15.61 24.47
CA ALA A 416 2.02 14.75 23.45
C ALA A 416 0.90 14.04 22.67
N TYR A 417 0.99 14.05 21.34
CA TYR A 417 0.02 13.44 20.45
C TYR A 417 0.64 12.25 19.72
N SER A 418 -0.01 11.10 19.83
CA SER A 418 0.40 9.86 19.17
C SER A 418 0.14 9.92 17.66
N ALA A 419 0.94 9.15 16.92
CA ALA A 419 0.65 8.78 15.54
C ALA A 419 -0.26 7.56 15.50
N TYR A 420 -1.14 7.47 14.51
CA TYR A 420 -1.86 6.26 14.16
C TYR A 420 -0.93 5.29 13.45
N SER A 421 -1.03 4.01 13.77
CA SER A 421 -0.10 2.99 13.27
C SER A 421 -0.87 1.80 12.74
N LEU A 422 -0.75 1.55 11.44
CA LEU A 422 -1.38 0.43 10.76
C LEU A 422 -0.36 -0.68 10.51
N VAL A 423 -0.76 -1.92 10.77
CA VAL A 423 -0.05 -3.14 10.37
C VAL A 423 -0.98 -3.93 9.47
N THR A 424 -0.77 -3.87 8.16
CA THR A 424 -1.73 -4.36 7.16
C THR A 424 -1.21 -5.60 6.42
N ALA A 425 -2.05 -6.15 5.54
CA ALA A 425 -1.70 -7.28 4.68
C ALA A 425 -0.45 -7.01 3.83
N PRO A 426 0.24 -8.04 3.33
CA PRO A 426 1.38 -7.86 2.42
C PRO A 426 1.00 -6.98 1.23
N ASP A 427 1.96 -6.18 0.76
CA ASP A 427 1.81 -5.42 -0.47
C ASP A 427 2.08 -6.32 -1.68
N PHE A 428 1.06 -6.55 -2.51
CA PHE A 428 1.15 -7.44 -3.67
C PHE A 428 1.74 -6.78 -4.94
N PHE A 429 1.87 -5.46 -4.95
CA PHE A 429 2.55 -4.67 -5.98
C PHE A 429 3.46 -3.60 -5.35
N PRO A 430 4.51 -4.02 -4.62
CA PRO A 430 5.32 -3.12 -3.78
C PRO A 430 6.15 -2.07 -4.55
N ASN A 431 6.15 -2.12 -5.88
CA ASN A 431 6.79 -1.15 -6.77
C ASN A 431 5.78 -0.28 -7.54
N CYS A 432 4.48 -0.41 -7.27
CA CYS A 432 3.42 0.38 -7.87
C CYS A 432 2.82 1.32 -6.83
N ASP A 433 3.20 2.59 -6.88
CA ASP A 433 2.66 3.59 -5.99
C ASP A 433 1.24 4.00 -6.42
N GLN A 434 0.32 4.00 -5.44
CA GLN A 434 -1.09 4.21 -5.70
C GLN A 434 -1.42 5.65 -6.06
N TRP A 435 -0.77 6.61 -5.41
CA TRP A 435 -0.98 8.03 -5.69
C TRP A 435 -0.50 8.39 -7.09
N GLU A 436 0.62 7.82 -7.52
CA GLU A 436 1.12 7.98 -8.89
C GLU A 436 0.14 7.46 -9.93
N LEU A 437 -0.45 6.29 -9.68
CA LEU A 437 -1.47 5.70 -10.55
C LEU A 437 -2.71 6.59 -10.64
N LEU A 438 -3.15 7.15 -9.51
CA LEU A 438 -4.28 8.07 -9.45
C LEU A 438 -4.00 9.36 -10.22
N GLU A 439 -2.82 9.97 -10.03
CA GLU A 439 -2.39 11.17 -10.76
C GLU A 439 -2.34 10.91 -12.27
N TRP A 440 -1.73 9.79 -12.68
CA TRP A 440 -1.68 9.37 -14.07
C TRP A 440 -3.10 9.23 -14.66
N GLY A 441 -3.99 8.53 -13.98
CA GLY A 441 -5.37 8.35 -14.44
C GLY A 441 -6.14 9.66 -14.62
N GLN A 442 -5.95 10.60 -13.68
CA GLN A 442 -6.57 11.93 -13.72
C GLN A 442 -6.00 12.81 -14.84
N SER A 443 -4.77 12.54 -15.30
CA SER A 443 -4.14 13.22 -16.44
C SER A 443 -4.73 12.81 -17.79
N LEU A 444 -5.40 11.65 -17.87
CA LEU A 444 -5.97 11.14 -19.12
C LEU A 444 -7.26 11.88 -19.54
N PRO A 445 -7.60 11.90 -20.84
CA PRO A 445 -8.84 12.50 -21.32
C PRO A 445 -10.08 11.93 -20.63
N LYS A 446 -11.04 12.80 -20.28
CA LYS A 446 -12.31 12.40 -19.62
C LYS A 446 -13.07 11.28 -20.35
N SER A 447 -12.96 11.21 -21.68
CA SER A 447 -13.57 10.15 -22.49
C SER A 447 -13.03 8.75 -22.21
N LEU A 448 -11.80 8.64 -21.66
CA LEU A 448 -11.18 7.36 -21.28
C LEU A 448 -11.38 7.04 -19.80
N GLN A 449 -11.61 8.02 -18.94
CA GLN A 449 -11.69 7.80 -17.48
C GLN A 449 -12.77 6.78 -17.07
N ASN A 450 -13.94 6.76 -17.73
CA ASN A 450 -14.99 5.74 -17.50
C ASN A 450 -14.55 4.31 -17.90
N TYR A 451 -13.54 4.18 -18.75
CA TYR A 451 -13.01 2.89 -19.18
C TYR A 451 -11.91 2.37 -18.26
N LEU A 452 -11.32 3.21 -17.40
CA LEU A 452 -10.25 2.80 -16.48
C LEU A 452 -10.83 2.03 -15.29
N TRP A 453 -11.49 2.75 -14.37
CA TRP A 453 -11.93 2.19 -13.09
C TRP A 453 -13.42 2.46 -12.83
N GLU A 454 -14.03 1.59 -12.04
CA GLU A 454 -15.39 1.82 -11.50
C GLU A 454 -15.36 2.95 -10.46
N ILE A 455 -14.32 2.97 -9.63
CA ILE A 455 -14.03 4.00 -8.63
C ILE A 455 -12.55 4.36 -8.81
N ASP A 456 -12.20 5.64 -8.71
CA ASP A 456 -10.78 6.02 -8.75
C ASP A 456 -10.02 5.40 -7.56
N PRO A 457 -8.75 5.00 -7.72
CA PRO A 457 -7.96 4.37 -6.66
C PRO A 457 -7.52 5.40 -5.61
N TYR A 458 -8.47 5.97 -4.86
CA TYR A 458 -8.20 6.94 -3.80
C TYR A 458 -7.31 6.34 -2.70
N THR A 459 -6.34 7.13 -2.27
CA THR A 459 -5.34 6.74 -1.28
C THR A 459 -5.82 7.07 0.12
N LEU A 460 -5.26 6.42 1.15
CA LEU A 460 -5.61 6.70 2.53
C LEU A 460 -5.27 8.14 2.95
N SER A 461 -4.27 8.75 2.32
CA SER A 461 -3.92 10.17 2.53
C SER A 461 -4.99 11.17 2.10
N ASP A 462 -5.94 10.75 1.27
CA ASP A 462 -7.06 11.59 0.81
C ASP A 462 -8.22 11.60 1.81
N ASN A 463 -8.30 10.62 2.72
CA ASN A 463 -9.35 10.54 3.72
C ASN A 463 -9.20 11.66 4.76
N ARG A 464 -10.34 12.16 5.26
CA ARG A 464 -10.42 13.11 6.38
C ARG A 464 -11.30 12.50 7.48
N VAL A 465 -10.79 11.42 8.06
CA VAL A 465 -11.47 10.59 9.05
C VAL A 465 -10.53 10.43 10.25
N ALA A 466 -11.09 10.48 11.46
CA ALA A 466 -10.32 10.30 12.68
C ALA A 466 -9.69 8.89 12.74
N ALA A 467 -8.55 8.78 13.42
CA ALA A 467 -7.99 7.47 13.78
C ALA A 467 -8.95 6.70 14.71
N ASN A 468 -8.68 5.41 14.89
CA ASN A 468 -9.54 4.54 15.71
C ASN A 468 -9.73 5.08 17.13
N LEU A 469 -10.93 5.60 17.40
CA LEU A 469 -11.28 6.26 18.66
C LEU A 469 -11.40 5.28 19.83
N GLU A 470 -11.48 3.98 19.55
CA GLU A 470 -11.58 2.93 20.58
C GLU A 470 -10.22 2.44 21.07
N LEU A 471 -9.11 2.88 20.44
CA LEU A 471 -7.76 2.57 20.91
C LEU A 471 -7.46 3.26 22.24
N LYS A 472 -7.41 2.45 23.29
CA LYS A 472 -7.10 2.91 24.65
C LYS A 472 -5.72 3.53 24.72
N GLU A 473 -5.60 4.57 25.55
CA GLU A 473 -4.34 5.28 25.85
C GLU A 473 -3.75 6.07 24.66
N ALA A 474 -4.30 5.93 23.45
CA ALA A 474 -3.89 6.68 22.27
C ALA A 474 -4.21 8.18 22.35
N ASN A 475 -5.25 8.54 23.12
CA ASN A 475 -5.81 9.89 23.22
C ASN A 475 -6.19 10.52 21.87
N PHE A 476 -6.63 9.70 20.90
CA PHE A 476 -7.23 10.21 19.67
C PHE A 476 -8.55 10.88 19.97
N ILE A 477 -8.84 11.97 19.25
CA ILE A 477 -10.03 12.79 19.44
C ILE A 477 -10.78 12.95 18.13
N GLU A 478 -12.10 13.05 18.21
CA GLU A 478 -13.02 13.11 17.06
C GLU A 478 -12.71 14.25 16.07
N SER A 479 -12.20 15.39 16.55
CA SER A 479 -11.87 16.55 15.71
C SER A 479 -10.54 16.43 14.96
N ASP A 480 -9.74 15.39 15.24
CA ASP A 480 -8.40 15.19 14.68
C ASP A 480 -8.49 14.26 13.46
N ASP A 481 -9.17 14.73 12.42
CA ASP A 481 -9.53 13.95 11.24
C ASP A 481 -8.55 14.08 10.07
N THR A 482 -7.43 14.79 10.26
CA THR A 482 -6.39 14.99 9.25
C THR A 482 -5.19 14.06 9.42
N MET A 483 -5.28 13.04 10.28
CA MET A 483 -4.14 12.22 10.69
C MET A 483 -3.47 11.43 9.57
N THR A 484 -4.22 11.07 8.52
CA THR A 484 -3.68 10.34 7.36
C THR A 484 -3.08 11.28 6.30
N ALA A 485 -3.34 12.59 6.39
CA ALA A 485 -2.85 13.53 5.41
C ALA A 485 -1.31 13.59 5.41
N ILE A 486 -0.74 13.86 4.24
CA ILE A 486 0.71 14.06 4.09
C ILE A 486 0.99 15.54 3.93
N ILE A 487 1.86 16.07 4.78
CA ILE A 487 2.28 17.48 4.82
C ILE A 487 3.80 17.60 4.77
N SER A 488 4.32 18.81 4.58
CA SER A 488 5.75 19.11 4.63
C SER A 488 6.11 19.91 5.90
N LEU A 489 7.40 20.24 6.06
CA LEU A 489 7.78 21.38 6.90
C LEU A 489 7.15 22.68 6.33
N PRO A 490 6.88 23.68 7.18
CA PRO A 490 6.29 24.93 6.70
C PRO A 490 7.31 25.80 5.98
N TYR A 491 6.87 26.36 4.85
CA TYR A 491 7.65 27.27 4.02
C TYR A 491 7.17 28.72 4.20
N GLY A 492 8.02 29.58 4.77
CA GLY A 492 7.70 31.01 4.92
C GLY A 492 7.55 31.75 3.58
N GLU A 493 8.14 31.21 2.51
CA GLU A 493 7.96 31.65 1.13
C GLU A 493 7.78 30.41 0.24
N PRO A 494 6.94 30.44 -0.81
CA PRO A 494 6.72 29.29 -1.67
C PRO A 494 8.03 28.70 -2.21
N ALA A 495 8.18 27.38 -2.07
CA ALA A 495 9.37 26.67 -2.54
C ALA A 495 9.59 26.86 -4.05
N GLN A 496 10.84 27.11 -4.45
CA GLN A 496 11.19 27.24 -5.86
C GLN A 496 11.23 25.88 -6.57
N ALA A 497 10.60 25.80 -7.74
CA ALA A 497 10.57 24.59 -8.56
C ALA A 497 11.95 24.28 -9.17
N THR A 498 12.48 23.09 -8.91
CA THR A 498 13.66 22.50 -9.57
C THR A 498 13.25 21.61 -10.73
N ASN A 499 14.12 20.69 -11.17
CA ASN A 499 13.71 19.67 -12.14
C ASN A 499 12.79 18.65 -11.47
N ILE A 500 11.59 18.46 -12.02
CA ILE A 500 10.61 17.47 -11.56
C ILE A 500 10.67 16.18 -12.38
N ASN A 501 11.38 16.18 -13.52
CA ASN A 501 11.61 15.01 -14.36
C ASN A 501 12.82 14.22 -13.85
N VAL A 502 12.74 13.80 -12.59
CA VAL A 502 13.70 12.88 -11.95
C VAL A 502 13.08 11.51 -11.81
N LEU A 503 13.91 10.50 -11.50
CA LEU A 503 13.40 9.17 -11.24
C LEU A 503 12.55 9.18 -9.97
N ARG A 504 11.37 8.55 -10.05
CA ARG A 504 10.54 8.22 -8.90
C ARG A 504 11.11 7.00 -8.17
N THR A 505 10.72 6.83 -6.92
CA THR A 505 11.23 5.75 -6.06
C THR A 505 10.61 4.40 -6.42
N THR A 506 11.44 3.36 -6.38
CA THR A 506 11.01 1.95 -6.54
C THR A 506 11.31 1.20 -5.24
N ARG A 507 10.53 1.53 -4.23
CA ARG A 507 10.59 0.95 -2.89
C ARG A 507 9.21 0.97 -2.27
N HIS A 508 9.01 0.13 -1.25
CA HIS A 508 7.86 0.27 -0.36
C HIS A 508 7.87 1.65 0.31
N SER A 509 6.75 2.36 0.24
CA SER A 509 6.47 3.51 1.10
C SER A 509 5.55 3.11 2.24
N TYR A 510 5.88 3.62 3.44
CA TYR A 510 5.09 3.45 4.65
C TYR A 510 4.23 4.69 4.97
N LEU A 511 4.09 5.64 4.04
CA LEU A 511 3.14 6.75 4.18
C LEU A 511 1.77 6.39 3.56
N PRO A 512 0.68 7.06 3.98
CA PRO A 512 -0.68 6.68 3.60
C PRO A 512 -1.06 6.88 2.13
N ASP A 513 -0.21 7.51 1.30
CA ASP A 513 -0.44 7.65 -0.13
C ASP A 513 -0.12 6.37 -0.92
N ALA A 514 0.72 5.48 -0.36
CA ALA A 514 0.94 4.13 -0.88
C ALA A 514 -0.03 3.09 -0.30
N ALA A 515 -1.02 3.53 0.49
CA ALA A 515 -2.05 2.68 1.06
C ALA A 515 -3.43 3.01 0.49
N SER A 516 -4.26 1.98 0.38
CA SER A 516 -5.63 2.09 -0.05
C SER A 516 -6.53 2.70 1.02
N GLY A 517 -7.43 3.60 0.62
CA GLY A 517 -8.40 4.21 1.53
C GLY A 517 -9.50 3.25 1.98
N VAL A 518 -10.64 3.80 2.40
CA VAL A 518 -11.75 3.07 3.07
C VAL A 518 -12.79 2.45 2.12
N PHE A 519 -12.53 2.42 0.81
CA PHE A 519 -13.51 1.97 -0.19
C PHE A 519 -13.13 0.62 -0.79
N ALA A 520 -14.15 -0.15 -1.18
CA ALA A 520 -14.01 -1.44 -1.83
C ALA A 520 -14.08 -1.34 -3.36
N PRO A 521 -13.49 -2.29 -4.12
CA PRO A 521 -12.71 -3.47 -3.70
C PRO A 521 -11.19 -3.29 -3.42
N GLY A 522 -10.76 -3.16 -2.17
CA GLY A 522 -9.33 -3.19 -1.78
C GLY A 522 -8.99 -2.07 -0.81
N TRP A 523 -8.82 -2.42 0.47
CA TRP A 523 -8.61 -1.45 1.55
C TRP A 523 -7.55 -1.91 2.55
N ASP A 524 -6.79 -0.96 3.06
CA ASP A 524 -5.80 -1.17 4.12
C ASP A 524 -6.42 -0.99 5.51
N VAL A 525 -7.59 -0.36 5.56
CA VAL A 525 -8.33 -0.03 6.77
C VAL A 525 -9.81 0.14 6.44
N SER A 526 -10.69 -0.21 7.36
CA SER A 526 -12.12 0.05 7.23
C SER A 526 -12.54 1.28 8.03
N VAL A 527 -13.85 1.50 8.14
CA VAL A 527 -14.45 2.52 9.00
C VAL A 527 -15.49 1.90 9.91
N ASP A 528 -15.60 2.46 11.10
CA ASP A 528 -16.69 2.22 12.03
C ASP A 528 -17.19 3.56 12.59
N GLN A 529 -18.20 3.50 13.46
CA GLN A 529 -18.86 4.69 13.99
C GLN A 529 -18.91 4.65 15.51
N SER A 530 -18.61 5.79 16.16
CA SER A 530 -18.71 5.93 17.61
C SER A 530 -20.16 6.04 18.07
N ASP A 531 -20.39 5.88 19.37
CA ASP A 531 -21.70 6.10 20.00
C ASP A 531 -22.25 7.53 19.80
N HIS A 532 -21.40 8.50 19.43
CA HIS A 532 -21.78 9.88 19.12
C HIS A 532 -21.91 10.15 17.60
N ASP A 533 -22.08 9.09 16.82
CA ASP A 533 -22.21 9.12 15.36
C ASP A 533 -20.96 9.64 14.61
N VAL A 534 -19.77 9.62 15.24
CA VAL A 534 -18.52 10.04 14.59
C VAL A 534 -17.85 8.87 13.89
N GLU A 535 -17.62 9.00 12.58
CA GLU A 535 -16.87 8.02 11.80
C GLU A 535 -15.37 8.03 12.17
N PHE A 536 -14.80 6.83 12.32
CA PHE A 536 -13.37 6.64 12.56
C PHE A 536 -12.82 5.44 11.78
N LEU A 537 -11.51 5.45 11.53
CA LEU A 537 -10.79 4.36 10.87
C LEU A 537 -10.68 3.14 11.79
N ALA A 538 -10.89 1.93 11.27
CA ALA A 538 -10.81 0.70 12.06
C ALA A 538 -10.26 -0.48 11.24
N ALA A 539 -9.17 -1.10 11.70
CA ALA A 539 -8.61 -2.28 11.03
C ALA A 539 -9.45 -3.55 11.25
N TYR A 540 -10.24 -3.62 12.32
CA TYR A 540 -11.05 -4.81 12.63
C TYR A 540 -12.25 -5.02 11.69
N GLY A 541 -12.64 -4.02 10.88
CA GLY A 541 -13.71 -4.16 9.89
C GLY A 541 -13.32 -4.97 8.65
N LEU A 542 -12.01 -5.22 8.48
CA LEU A 542 -11.45 -6.03 7.40
C LEU A 542 -11.72 -7.53 7.64
N GLY A 543 -11.68 -8.31 6.57
CA GLY A 543 -11.89 -9.75 6.56
C GLY A 543 -11.09 -10.52 7.60
N SER A 544 -11.71 -11.60 8.09
CA SER A 544 -11.17 -12.44 9.15
C SER A 544 -10.96 -13.88 8.65
N PRO A 545 -9.69 -14.26 8.39
CA PRO A 545 -8.49 -13.41 8.32
C PRO A 545 -8.42 -12.63 6.99
N PHE A 546 -7.44 -11.74 6.84
CA PHE A 546 -7.33 -10.81 5.70
C PHE A 546 -7.41 -11.47 4.30
N PRO A 547 -6.98 -12.74 4.06
CA PRO A 547 -7.09 -13.30 2.71
C PRO A 547 -8.54 -13.49 2.22
N GLU A 548 -9.55 -13.47 3.10
CA GLU A 548 -10.95 -13.43 2.66
C GLU A 548 -11.27 -12.13 1.91
N ASP A 549 -10.75 -11.00 2.37
CA ASP A 549 -10.86 -9.72 1.65
C ASP A 549 -10.04 -9.75 0.36
N SER A 550 -8.79 -10.22 0.41
CA SER A 550 -7.93 -10.28 -0.77
C SER A 550 -8.56 -11.10 -1.90
N LYS A 551 -9.22 -12.23 -1.58
CA LYS A 551 -9.95 -13.06 -2.56
C LYS A 551 -11.06 -12.29 -3.26
N LEU A 552 -11.91 -11.63 -2.48
CA LEU A 552 -13.06 -10.91 -3.00
C LEU A 552 -12.62 -9.71 -3.82
N CYS A 553 -11.67 -8.94 -3.31
CA CYS A 553 -11.13 -7.80 -4.01
C CYS A 553 -10.49 -8.24 -5.33
N ALA A 554 -9.64 -9.28 -5.31
CA ALA A 554 -8.96 -9.77 -6.51
C ALA A 554 -9.96 -10.22 -7.60
N ALA A 555 -11.06 -10.87 -7.20
CA ALA A 555 -12.10 -11.30 -8.12
C ALA A 555 -12.92 -10.14 -8.70
N LEU A 556 -13.10 -9.04 -7.96
CA LEU A 556 -13.84 -7.85 -8.37
C LEU A 556 -13.02 -6.90 -9.26
N SER A 557 -11.88 -7.36 -9.78
CA SER A 557 -10.91 -6.56 -10.54
C SER A 557 -10.41 -5.37 -9.75
N THR A 558 -9.78 -5.67 -8.61
CA THR A 558 -9.11 -4.67 -7.77
C THR A 558 -8.30 -3.71 -8.61
N PHE A 559 -8.50 -2.43 -8.32
CA PHE A 559 -7.76 -1.33 -8.90
C PHE A 559 -6.81 -0.65 -7.91
N TRP A 560 -6.66 -1.26 -6.72
CA TRP A 560 -5.67 -0.94 -5.70
C TRP A 560 -4.48 -1.89 -5.80
N PRO A 561 -3.34 -1.45 -6.36
CA PRO A 561 -2.17 -2.30 -6.53
C PRO A 561 -1.70 -2.95 -5.22
N ALA A 562 -1.74 -2.23 -4.09
CA ALA A 562 -1.15 -2.74 -2.85
C ALA A 562 -1.85 -3.99 -2.27
N VAL A 563 -3.19 -4.05 -2.27
CA VAL A 563 -3.94 -5.00 -1.41
C VAL A 563 -4.42 -6.25 -2.14
N ALA A 564 -4.71 -6.16 -3.43
CA ALA A 564 -5.13 -7.32 -4.22
C ALA A 564 -4.85 -7.12 -5.73
N PRO A 565 -4.23 -8.11 -6.39
CA PRO A 565 -4.14 -8.13 -7.85
C PRO A 565 -5.47 -8.33 -8.57
N ASP A 566 -5.63 -7.78 -9.78
CA ASP A 566 -6.79 -8.06 -10.66
C ASP A 566 -6.72 -9.47 -11.24
N ALA A 567 -7.21 -10.41 -10.44
CA ALA A 567 -7.34 -11.82 -10.76
C ALA A 567 -8.75 -12.17 -11.25
N ALA A 568 -9.59 -11.22 -11.67
CA ALA A 568 -10.97 -11.51 -12.08
C ALA A 568 -11.06 -12.58 -13.17
N ARG A 569 -10.08 -12.60 -14.08
CA ARG A 569 -9.97 -13.61 -15.14
C ARG A 569 -9.65 -15.03 -14.65
N THR A 570 -9.34 -15.22 -13.37
CA THR A 570 -9.18 -16.54 -12.72
C THR A 570 -10.53 -17.18 -12.39
N PHE A 571 -11.58 -16.37 -12.19
CA PHE A 571 -12.86 -16.83 -11.66
C PHE A 571 -13.97 -16.92 -12.72
N GLU A 572 -14.97 -17.75 -12.44
CA GLU A 572 -16.14 -17.97 -13.29
C GLU A 572 -17.12 -16.78 -13.31
N GLN A 573 -16.98 -15.85 -12.35
CA GLN A 573 -17.82 -14.65 -12.23
C GLN A 573 -17.61 -13.66 -13.39
N PRO A 574 -18.63 -12.89 -13.79
CA PRO A 574 -18.56 -11.98 -14.95
C PRO A 574 -17.91 -10.63 -14.63
N TYR A 575 -16.93 -10.59 -13.74
CA TYR A 575 -16.25 -9.34 -13.37
C TYR A 575 -15.26 -8.91 -14.46
N PRO A 576 -15.25 -7.63 -14.84
CA PRO A 576 -14.42 -7.14 -15.94
C PRO A 576 -13.00 -6.79 -15.49
N SER A 577 -11.99 -7.34 -16.17
CA SER A 577 -10.60 -6.97 -15.93
C SER A 577 -10.32 -5.48 -16.19
N VAL A 578 -9.52 -4.89 -15.30
CA VAL A 578 -9.01 -3.52 -15.36
C VAL A 578 -7.52 -3.55 -15.69
N SER A 579 -6.72 -4.26 -14.89
CA SER A 579 -5.27 -4.41 -15.04
C SER A 579 -4.94 -5.90 -15.03
N PRO A 580 -5.27 -6.65 -16.10
CA PRO A 580 -5.25 -8.10 -16.05
C PRO A 580 -3.87 -8.63 -15.65
N LEU A 581 -3.87 -9.60 -14.74
CA LEU A 581 -2.70 -10.44 -14.54
C LEU A 581 -2.39 -11.25 -15.80
N THR A 582 -1.11 -11.43 -16.09
CA THR A 582 -0.60 -12.24 -17.20
C THR A 582 -0.86 -13.72 -16.97
N ASP A 583 -0.75 -14.50 -18.04
CA ASP A 583 -0.92 -15.96 -17.99
C ASP A 583 0.05 -16.64 -17.01
N GLU A 584 1.25 -16.07 -16.82
CA GLU A 584 2.25 -16.55 -15.86
C GLU A 584 1.86 -16.18 -14.42
N GLU A 585 1.43 -14.94 -14.18
CA GLU A 585 1.02 -14.44 -12.86
C GLU A 585 -0.23 -15.15 -12.28
N ILE A 586 -1.08 -15.74 -13.13
CA ILE A 586 -2.22 -16.60 -12.70
C ILE A 586 -1.96 -18.10 -12.89
N GLY A 587 -0.73 -18.50 -13.21
CA GLY A 587 -0.35 -19.90 -13.36
C GLY A 587 -1.08 -20.67 -14.48
N GLN A 588 -1.64 -19.99 -15.49
CA GLN A 588 -2.09 -20.65 -16.72
C GLN A 588 -0.90 -21.22 -17.50
N VAL A 589 0.23 -20.52 -17.44
CA VAL A 589 1.54 -20.97 -17.90
C VAL A 589 2.50 -20.90 -16.71
N GLY A 590 3.44 -21.85 -16.62
CA GLY A 590 4.30 -21.96 -15.44
C GLY A 590 3.55 -22.52 -14.21
N ASN A 591 4.13 -22.33 -13.03
CA ASN A 591 3.63 -22.90 -11.77
C ASN A 591 3.68 -21.89 -10.60
N LEU A 592 3.60 -20.58 -10.89
CA LEU A 592 3.69 -19.51 -9.89
C LEU A 592 2.47 -18.58 -9.92
N PRO A 593 1.23 -19.10 -9.73
CA PRO A 593 0.09 -18.22 -9.52
C PRO A 593 0.28 -17.42 -8.23
N TRP A 594 0.02 -16.11 -8.27
CA TRP A 594 0.27 -15.19 -7.15
C TRP A 594 -0.43 -15.59 -5.83
N ASP A 595 -1.58 -16.26 -5.91
CA ASP A 595 -2.47 -16.66 -4.81
C ASP A 595 -2.58 -18.18 -4.63
N GLY A 596 -1.84 -18.98 -5.41
CA GLY A 596 -1.99 -20.43 -5.44
C GLY A 596 -3.15 -20.97 -6.29
N VAL A 597 -3.93 -20.12 -6.96
CA VAL A 597 -5.08 -20.51 -7.80
C VAL A 597 -4.72 -20.47 -9.27
N ILE A 598 -4.85 -21.61 -9.94
CA ILE A 598 -4.56 -21.72 -11.38
C ILE A 598 -5.72 -21.12 -12.18
N GLY A 599 -5.39 -20.24 -13.13
CA GLY A 599 -6.34 -19.65 -14.06
C GLY A 599 -7.07 -20.64 -14.98
N PRO A 600 -8.02 -20.15 -15.80
CA PRO A 600 -8.94 -21.01 -16.54
C PRO A 600 -8.27 -21.84 -17.62
N LYS A 601 -8.90 -22.96 -18.00
CA LYS A 601 -8.39 -23.89 -19.01
C LYS A 601 -9.36 -24.04 -20.18
N VAL A 602 -8.82 -24.06 -21.39
CA VAL A 602 -9.58 -24.41 -22.60
C VAL A 602 -9.76 -25.93 -22.66
N ILE A 603 -11.00 -26.39 -22.83
CA ILE A 603 -11.36 -27.80 -22.94
C ILE A 603 -12.18 -28.01 -24.22
N SER A 604 -11.80 -28.96 -25.05
CA SER A 604 -12.58 -29.36 -26.22
C SER A 604 -13.43 -30.60 -25.90
N LYS A 605 -14.74 -30.53 -26.15
CA LYS A 605 -15.66 -31.67 -25.98
C LYS A 605 -16.65 -31.71 -27.14
N ASN A 606 -16.75 -32.85 -27.82
CA ASN A 606 -17.66 -33.06 -28.95
C ASN A 606 -17.53 -32.03 -30.09
N GLY A 607 -16.31 -31.52 -30.33
CA GLY A 607 -16.06 -30.49 -31.35
C GLY A 607 -16.40 -29.07 -30.92
N GLU A 608 -16.84 -28.85 -29.68
CA GLU A 608 -17.08 -27.53 -29.10
C GLU A 608 -15.99 -27.16 -28.09
N GLU A 609 -15.62 -25.87 -28.04
CA GLU A 609 -14.67 -25.33 -27.06
C GLU A 609 -15.40 -24.77 -25.83
N PHE A 610 -14.90 -25.14 -24.66
CA PHE A 610 -15.35 -24.66 -23.36
C PHE A 610 -14.18 -24.04 -22.60
N ILE A 611 -14.46 -23.07 -21.74
CA ILE A 611 -13.52 -22.59 -20.73
C ILE A 611 -13.95 -23.13 -19.38
N GLU A 612 -13.07 -23.89 -18.73
CA GLU A 612 -13.26 -24.40 -17.37
C GLU A 612 -12.60 -23.47 -16.35
N TYR A 613 -13.37 -23.04 -15.36
CA TYR A 613 -12.98 -22.18 -14.26
C TYR A 613 -13.08 -22.93 -12.92
N PRO A 614 -12.25 -22.59 -11.93
CA PRO A 614 -12.62 -22.85 -10.54
C PRO A 614 -13.87 -22.04 -10.19
N THR A 615 -14.73 -22.59 -9.33
CA THR A 615 -15.88 -21.84 -8.80
C THR A 615 -15.46 -21.00 -7.61
N MET A 616 -15.77 -19.71 -7.63
CA MET A 616 -15.36 -18.73 -6.64
C MET A 616 -15.77 -19.11 -5.22
N GLU A 617 -16.94 -19.76 -5.04
CA GLU A 617 -17.40 -20.26 -3.73
C GLU A 617 -16.42 -21.25 -3.07
N TYR A 618 -15.69 -22.03 -3.87
CA TYR A 618 -14.80 -23.11 -3.41
C TYR A 618 -13.31 -22.78 -3.58
N VAL A 619 -12.99 -21.57 -4.04
CA VAL A 619 -11.62 -21.07 -3.99
C VAL A 619 -11.31 -20.66 -2.55
N ASN A 620 -10.32 -21.33 -1.96
CA ASN A 620 -9.97 -21.17 -0.56
C ASN A 620 -8.56 -20.55 -0.40
N TYR A 621 -8.52 -19.24 -0.22
CA TYR A 621 -7.27 -18.53 0.05
C TYR A 621 -6.68 -18.86 1.43
N ILE A 622 -7.48 -19.36 2.38
CA ILE A 622 -6.98 -19.79 3.68
C ILE A 622 -6.15 -21.07 3.54
N ASP A 623 -6.62 -22.04 2.75
CA ASP A 623 -5.83 -23.23 2.43
C ASP A 623 -4.51 -22.84 1.76
N ASN A 624 -4.56 -21.94 0.78
CA ASN A 624 -3.37 -21.46 0.09
C ASN A 624 -2.39 -20.71 1.01
N ALA A 625 -2.89 -19.92 1.96
CA ALA A 625 -2.06 -19.21 2.92
C ALA A 625 -1.43 -20.17 3.97
N LEU A 626 -2.18 -21.17 4.44
CA LEU A 626 -1.66 -22.20 5.35
C LEU A 626 -0.56 -23.06 4.70
N GLU A 627 -0.66 -23.26 3.39
CA GLU A 627 0.30 -24.00 2.56
C GLU A 627 1.41 -23.12 1.96
N ASN A 628 1.47 -21.83 2.31
CA ASN A 628 2.45 -20.86 1.79
C ASN A 628 2.50 -20.82 0.24
N LYS A 629 1.33 -20.66 -0.39
CA LYS A 629 1.21 -20.61 -1.86
C LYS A 629 1.12 -19.20 -2.44
N PHE A 630 1.00 -18.16 -1.61
CA PHE A 630 1.07 -16.78 -2.08
C PHE A 630 2.50 -16.43 -2.52
N THR A 631 2.65 -15.60 -3.54
CA THR A 631 3.96 -15.17 -4.06
C THR A 631 3.92 -13.76 -4.65
N LEU A 632 5.04 -13.03 -4.55
CA LEU A 632 5.29 -11.75 -5.22
C LEU A 632 6.26 -11.85 -6.39
N SER A 633 6.74 -13.04 -6.74
CA SER A 633 7.88 -13.20 -7.66
C SER A 633 7.65 -12.59 -9.04
N LEU A 634 6.39 -12.54 -9.48
CA LEU A 634 6.01 -11.95 -10.76
C LEU A 634 5.33 -10.58 -10.58
N THR A 635 4.37 -10.46 -9.66
CA THR A 635 3.63 -9.19 -9.43
C THR A 635 4.54 -8.09 -8.90
N GLY A 636 5.55 -8.42 -8.10
CA GLY A 636 6.52 -7.46 -7.59
C GLY A 636 7.48 -6.92 -8.64
N LEU A 637 7.51 -7.47 -9.86
CA LEU A 637 8.26 -6.91 -10.99
C LEU A 637 7.48 -5.78 -11.71
N VAL A 638 6.21 -5.58 -11.36
CA VAL A 638 5.35 -4.58 -11.98
C VAL A 638 5.49 -3.26 -11.25
N ASP A 639 5.98 -2.25 -11.97
CA ASP A 639 6.03 -0.87 -11.49
C ASP A 639 4.75 -0.08 -11.88
N THR A 640 4.63 1.15 -11.39
CA THR A 640 3.52 2.06 -11.71
C THR A 640 3.29 2.19 -13.23
N LYS A 641 4.37 2.25 -14.01
CA LYS A 641 4.29 2.46 -15.46
C LYS A 641 3.72 1.23 -16.18
N GLU A 642 4.21 0.04 -15.84
CA GLU A 642 3.69 -1.21 -16.37
C GLU A 642 2.22 -1.40 -15.97
N TYR A 643 1.86 -1.12 -14.72
CA TYR A 643 0.46 -1.20 -14.27
C TYR A 643 -0.44 -0.24 -15.06
N ALA A 644 -0.03 1.03 -15.21
CA ALA A 644 -0.73 2.02 -16.01
C ALA A 644 -0.90 1.59 -17.48
N ASN A 645 0.13 0.98 -18.07
CA ASN A 645 0.05 0.45 -19.43
C ASN A 645 -0.99 -0.67 -19.54
N ARG A 646 -1.06 -1.60 -18.58
CA ARG A 646 -2.07 -2.67 -18.57
C ARG A 646 -3.49 -2.09 -18.52
N VAL A 647 -3.73 -1.13 -17.61
CA VAL A 647 -5.02 -0.42 -17.47
C VAL A 647 -5.42 0.28 -18.76
N LEU A 648 -4.50 1.04 -19.36
CA LEU A 648 -4.78 1.80 -20.58
C LEU A 648 -5.09 0.91 -21.77
N ASN A 649 -4.30 -0.16 -21.96
CA ASN A 649 -4.51 -1.09 -23.06
C ASN A 649 -5.84 -1.85 -22.89
N MET A 650 -6.20 -2.24 -21.67
CA MET A 650 -7.50 -2.88 -21.41
C MET A 650 -8.67 -1.93 -21.71
N ALA A 651 -8.54 -0.64 -21.36
CA ALA A 651 -9.53 0.39 -21.70
C ALA A 651 -9.72 0.54 -23.22
N PHE A 652 -8.62 0.58 -23.99
CA PHE A 652 -8.69 0.63 -25.45
C PHE A 652 -9.29 -0.63 -26.06
N VAL A 653 -8.98 -1.80 -25.50
CA VAL A 653 -9.58 -3.07 -25.90
C VAL A 653 -11.10 -3.05 -25.70
N TYR A 654 -11.61 -2.56 -24.56
CA TYR A 654 -13.06 -2.43 -24.38
C TYR A 654 -13.71 -1.51 -25.41
N LYS A 655 -13.06 -0.39 -25.71
CA LYS A 655 -13.54 0.56 -26.71
C LYS A 655 -13.57 -0.05 -28.12
N PHE A 656 -12.50 -0.74 -28.49
CA PHE A 656 -12.40 -1.51 -29.75
C PHE A 656 -13.48 -2.59 -29.87
N LEU A 657 -13.77 -3.30 -28.78
CA LEU A 657 -14.81 -4.32 -28.71
C LEU A 657 -16.24 -3.73 -28.74
N GLY A 658 -16.38 -2.40 -28.85
CA GLY A 658 -17.65 -1.70 -28.98
C GLY A 658 -18.41 -1.57 -27.67
N VAL A 659 -17.74 -1.67 -26.51
CA VAL A 659 -18.35 -1.39 -25.21
C VAL A 659 -18.64 0.10 -25.14
N LYS A 660 -19.93 0.47 -25.08
CA LYS A 660 -20.37 1.87 -25.04
C LYS A 660 -20.56 2.32 -23.60
N LEU A 661 -19.76 3.26 -23.12
CA LEU A 661 -19.86 3.81 -21.76
C LEU A 661 -20.25 5.29 -21.73
N GLU A 662 -20.47 5.90 -22.90
CA GLU A 662 -20.81 7.31 -23.03
C GLU A 662 -22.15 7.61 -22.35
N GLY A 663 -22.19 8.70 -21.57
CA GLY A 663 -23.38 9.13 -20.84
C GLY A 663 -23.70 8.35 -19.56
N LEU A 664 -22.86 7.38 -19.18
CA LEU A 664 -22.94 6.75 -17.86
C LEU A 664 -22.18 7.60 -16.82
N ASP A 665 -22.83 7.81 -15.68
CA ASP A 665 -22.23 8.53 -14.54
C ASP A 665 -21.66 7.54 -13.52
N ARG A 666 -20.33 7.43 -13.50
CA ARG A 666 -19.58 6.57 -12.57
C ARG A 666 -19.68 7.00 -11.10
N ASN A 667 -20.20 8.19 -10.81
CA ASN A 667 -20.39 8.62 -9.42
C ASN A 667 -21.69 8.03 -8.81
N THR A 668 -22.59 7.50 -9.64
CA THR A 668 -23.84 6.88 -9.16
C THR A 668 -23.70 5.36 -9.07
N LEU A 669 -24.33 4.73 -8.06
CA LEU A 669 -24.39 3.27 -7.95
C LEU A 669 -24.98 2.61 -9.20
N ARG A 670 -25.98 3.24 -9.83
CA ARG A 670 -26.60 2.74 -11.06
C ARG A 670 -25.65 2.78 -12.25
N GLY A 671 -24.93 3.89 -12.44
CA GLY A 671 -23.98 4.03 -13.53
C GLY A 671 -22.80 3.06 -13.39
N ARG A 672 -22.26 2.93 -12.18
CA ARG A 672 -21.23 1.94 -11.84
C ARG A 672 -21.63 0.51 -12.21
N ARG A 673 -22.79 0.04 -11.71
CA ARG A 673 -23.31 -1.29 -12.04
C ARG A 673 -23.46 -1.54 -13.54
N GLU A 674 -23.91 -0.53 -14.29
CA GLU A 674 -24.07 -0.66 -15.74
C GLU A 674 -22.74 -0.68 -16.49
N ILE A 675 -21.73 0.08 -16.04
CA ILE A 675 -20.36 0.02 -16.57
C ILE A 675 -19.81 -1.40 -16.38
N THR A 676 -19.87 -1.92 -15.15
CA THR A 676 -19.38 -3.25 -14.80
C THR A 676 -20.09 -4.34 -15.60
N ARG A 677 -21.42 -4.24 -15.74
CA ARG A 677 -22.21 -5.17 -16.56
C ARG A 677 -21.79 -5.16 -18.04
N ARG A 678 -21.60 -3.99 -18.65
CA ARG A 678 -21.24 -3.87 -20.08
C ARG A 678 -19.83 -4.36 -20.36
N LYS A 679 -18.87 -4.05 -19.49
CA LYS A 679 -17.50 -4.56 -19.60
C LYS A 679 -17.46 -6.08 -19.39
N GLY A 680 -18.22 -6.60 -18.41
CA GLY A 680 -18.28 -8.02 -18.04
C GLY A 680 -18.85 -8.97 -19.10
N GLU A 681 -19.42 -8.43 -20.20
CA GLU A 681 -19.80 -9.22 -21.38
C GLU A 681 -18.58 -9.82 -22.10
N TRP A 682 -17.40 -9.19 -21.96
CA TRP A 682 -16.15 -9.63 -22.54
C TRP A 682 -15.17 -10.09 -21.45
N ARG A 683 -14.62 -11.29 -21.62
CA ARG A 683 -13.71 -11.92 -20.66
C ARG A 683 -12.34 -12.16 -21.26
N VAL A 684 -11.29 -11.90 -20.48
CA VAL A 684 -9.90 -12.12 -20.88
C VAL A 684 -9.51 -13.57 -20.59
N LEU A 685 -9.27 -14.35 -21.64
CA LEU A 685 -8.83 -15.74 -21.55
C LEU A 685 -7.30 -15.89 -21.48
N SER A 686 -6.57 -15.07 -22.23
CA SER A 686 -5.10 -14.97 -22.25
C SER A 686 -4.68 -13.50 -22.25
N PHE A 687 -3.67 -13.15 -21.46
CA PHE A 687 -3.01 -11.84 -21.44
C PHE A 687 -1.51 -12.02 -21.30
N GLN A 688 -0.75 -11.45 -22.23
CA GLN A 688 0.71 -11.61 -22.30
C GLN A 688 1.36 -10.29 -22.73
N LYS A 689 2.49 -9.95 -22.12
CA LYS A 689 3.43 -9.00 -22.71
C LYS A 689 4.28 -9.75 -23.74
N VAL A 690 4.28 -9.30 -24.99
CA VAL A 690 4.96 -9.99 -26.08
C VAL A 690 6.10 -9.15 -26.67
N SER A 691 7.16 -9.81 -27.08
CA SER A 691 8.26 -9.19 -27.80
C SER A 691 7.99 -9.19 -29.30
N SER A 692 8.74 -8.36 -30.04
CA SER A 692 8.73 -8.32 -31.51
C SER A 692 9.15 -9.65 -32.18
N SER A 693 9.74 -10.58 -31.41
CA SER A 693 10.12 -11.91 -31.92
C SER A 693 8.97 -12.91 -31.92
N ASN A 694 7.79 -12.58 -31.37
CA ASN A 694 6.62 -13.47 -31.36
C ASN A 694 6.12 -13.77 -32.79
N ASP A 695 5.94 -15.05 -33.13
CA ASP A 695 5.61 -15.46 -34.50
C ASP A 695 4.16 -15.15 -34.91
N GLU A 696 3.22 -15.18 -33.96
CA GLU A 696 1.83 -14.77 -34.22
C GLU A 696 1.75 -13.26 -34.51
N LEU A 697 2.49 -12.45 -33.73
CA LEU A 697 2.65 -11.01 -33.97
C LEU A 697 3.29 -10.72 -35.34
N LYS A 698 4.40 -11.38 -35.69
CA LYS A 698 5.03 -11.22 -37.01
C LYS A 698 4.05 -11.50 -38.14
N THR A 699 3.24 -12.55 -37.98
CA THR A 699 2.19 -12.90 -38.96
C THR A 699 1.14 -11.81 -39.04
N ALA A 700 0.66 -11.29 -37.90
CA ALA A 700 -0.30 -10.19 -37.85
C ALA A 700 0.23 -8.94 -38.56
N GLN A 701 1.43 -8.48 -38.20
CA GLN A 701 2.07 -7.32 -38.81
C GLN A 701 2.30 -7.49 -40.31
N SER A 702 2.68 -8.69 -40.76
CA SER A 702 2.88 -8.96 -42.17
C SER A 702 1.57 -8.94 -42.97
N GLN A 703 0.45 -9.33 -42.37
CA GLN A 703 -0.85 -9.34 -43.05
C GLN A 703 -1.50 -7.96 -43.11
N THR A 704 -1.32 -7.16 -42.06
CA THR A 704 -1.90 -5.81 -41.96
C THR A 704 -0.99 -4.72 -42.53
N GLY A 705 0.31 -4.98 -42.66
CA GLY A 705 1.31 -3.97 -43.02
C GLY A 705 1.55 -2.93 -41.92
N THR A 706 1.04 -3.16 -40.71
CA THR A 706 1.23 -2.26 -39.56
C THR A 706 2.17 -2.90 -38.55
N ILE A 707 3.14 -2.14 -38.06
CA ILE A 707 4.14 -2.59 -37.08
C ILE A 707 3.77 -2.00 -35.73
N LEU A 708 3.74 -2.84 -34.71
CA LEU A 708 3.63 -2.42 -33.32
C LEU A 708 5.04 -2.19 -32.76
N THR A 709 5.24 -1.08 -32.04
CA THR A 709 6.56 -0.67 -31.56
C THR A 709 6.49 -0.37 -30.08
N GLU A 710 7.13 -1.23 -29.27
CA GLU A 710 7.25 -1.11 -27.80
C GLU A 710 6.00 -1.55 -27.02
N ASN A 711 6.19 -2.08 -25.81
CA ASN A 711 5.16 -2.53 -24.86
C ASN A 711 3.94 -3.19 -25.52
N ILE A 712 4.19 -4.24 -26.30
CA ILE A 712 3.14 -4.90 -27.07
C ILE A 712 2.45 -5.91 -26.16
N TYR A 713 1.13 -5.85 -26.11
CA TYR A 713 0.31 -6.77 -25.34
C TYR A 713 -0.55 -7.64 -26.26
N ARG A 714 -0.64 -8.92 -25.93
CA ARG A 714 -1.54 -9.90 -26.58
C ARG A 714 -2.70 -10.18 -25.64
N PHE A 715 -3.91 -10.01 -26.16
CA PHE A 715 -5.14 -10.41 -25.51
C PHE A 715 -5.83 -11.51 -26.32
N GLU A 716 -6.29 -12.55 -25.65
CA GLU A 716 -7.32 -13.45 -26.17
C GLU A 716 -8.58 -13.22 -25.36
N ILE A 717 -9.63 -12.75 -26.01
CA ILE A 717 -10.87 -12.30 -25.35
C ILE A 717 -12.04 -13.02 -25.96
N TYR A 718 -13.03 -13.35 -25.14
CA TYR A 718 -14.18 -14.12 -25.58
C TYR A 718 -15.48 -13.66 -24.95
N LYS A 719 -16.58 -14.04 -25.59
CA LYS A 719 -17.94 -14.04 -25.04
C LYS A 719 -18.38 -15.47 -24.78
N ASN A 720 -19.17 -15.66 -23.73
CA ASN A 720 -19.75 -16.96 -23.39
C ASN A 720 -21.28 -16.97 -23.43
N ASP A 721 -21.82 -18.18 -23.28
CA ASP A 721 -23.20 -18.35 -22.81
C ASP A 721 -23.40 -17.73 -21.43
N ALA A 722 -24.62 -17.21 -21.20
CA ALA A 722 -24.97 -16.49 -19.98
C ALA A 722 -25.00 -17.39 -18.74
N GLN A 723 -25.10 -18.71 -18.91
CA GLN A 723 -25.21 -19.67 -17.80
C GLN A 723 -24.05 -20.68 -17.85
N PRO A 724 -23.33 -20.87 -16.74
CA PRO A 724 -22.30 -21.90 -16.64
C PRO A 724 -22.92 -23.30 -16.62
N ILE A 725 -22.17 -24.27 -17.13
CA ILE A 725 -22.40 -25.70 -16.94
C ILE A 725 -21.56 -26.14 -15.75
N MET A 726 -22.20 -26.43 -14.62
CA MET A 726 -21.50 -26.96 -13.44
C MET A 726 -20.98 -28.37 -13.73
N VAL A 727 -19.66 -28.57 -13.56
CA VAL A 727 -19.01 -29.88 -13.71
C VAL A 727 -19.11 -30.66 -12.40
N ASN A 728 -18.85 -29.95 -11.30
CA ASN A 728 -19.01 -30.37 -9.92
C ASN A 728 -19.12 -29.10 -9.05
N SER A 729 -19.08 -29.22 -7.73
CA SER A 729 -19.13 -28.07 -6.82
C SER A 729 -17.99 -27.08 -7.03
N VAL A 730 -16.79 -27.55 -7.41
CA VAL A 730 -15.56 -26.76 -7.48
C VAL A 730 -15.23 -26.21 -8.87
N LYS A 731 -15.98 -26.59 -9.92
CA LYS A 731 -15.68 -26.25 -11.32
C LYS A 731 -16.92 -25.92 -12.14
N ALA A 732 -16.81 -24.85 -12.92
CA ALA A 732 -17.81 -24.39 -13.87
C ALA A 732 -17.24 -24.34 -15.28
N ARG A 733 -18.05 -24.62 -16.30
CA ARG A 733 -17.69 -24.52 -17.72
C ARG A 733 -18.56 -23.53 -18.46
N PHE A 734 -17.94 -22.72 -19.31
CA PHE A 734 -18.63 -21.84 -20.23
C PHE A 734 -18.33 -22.22 -21.67
N LYS A 735 -19.37 -22.32 -22.48
CA LYS A 735 -19.21 -22.48 -23.92
C LYS A 735 -18.78 -21.15 -24.55
N ILE A 736 -17.80 -21.19 -25.44
CA ILE A 736 -17.32 -20.02 -26.18
C ILE A 736 -18.31 -19.70 -27.32
N LYS A 737 -18.73 -18.43 -27.43
CA LYS A 737 -19.57 -17.93 -28.53
C LYS A 737 -18.77 -17.18 -29.58
N GLU A 738 -17.96 -16.24 -29.11
CA GLU A 738 -17.14 -15.36 -29.92
C GLU A 738 -15.78 -15.30 -29.27
N LYS A 739 -14.72 -15.32 -30.09
CA LYS A 739 -13.33 -15.25 -29.64
C LYS A 739 -12.55 -14.33 -30.56
N SER A 740 -11.79 -13.43 -29.97
CA SER A 740 -10.95 -12.46 -30.66
C SER A 740 -9.54 -12.51 -30.09
N ILE A 741 -8.55 -12.43 -30.97
CA ILE A 741 -7.16 -12.23 -30.56
C ILE A 741 -6.77 -10.82 -30.98
N ILE A 742 -6.19 -10.08 -30.05
CA ILE A 742 -5.81 -8.67 -30.21
C ILE A 742 -4.35 -8.51 -29.79
N PHE A 743 -3.53 -7.90 -30.66
CA PHE A 743 -2.29 -7.27 -30.27
C PHE A 743 -2.49 -5.76 -30.22
N ILE A 744 -1.93 -5.11 -29.20
CA ILE A 744 -2.05 -3.67 -29.02
C ILE A 744 -0.74 -3.08 -28.51
N ASP A 745 -0.41 -1.90 -29.04
CA ASP A 745 0.52 -0.95 -28.44
C ASP A 745 -0.21 0.38 -28.18
N GLU A 746 0.52 1.42 -27.73
CA GLU A 746 -0.07 2.73 -27.42
C GLU A 746 -0.72 3.44 -28.63
N LYS A 747 -0.58 2.93 -29.86
CA LYS A 747 -0.98 3.60 -31.10
C LYS A 747 -1.91 2.77 -31.97
N ASN A 748 -1.74 1.46 -32.05
CA ASN A 748 -2.42 0.60 -33.02
C ASN A 748 -2.86 -0.71 -32.38
N ILE A 749 -3.95 -1.24 -32.93
CA ILE A 749 -4.53 -2.54 -32.62
C ILE A 749 -4.42 -3.40 -33.87
N LEU A 750 -3.91 -4.63 -33.72
CA LEU A 750 -4.02 -5.69 -34.71
C LEU A 750 -4.97 -6.74 -34.15
N PHE A 751 -5.96 -7.20 -34.92
CA PHE A 751 -6.93 -8.15 -34.41
C PHE A 751 -7.35 -9.18 -35.44
N LYS A 752 -7.88 -10.30 -34.96
CA LYS A 752 -8.64 -11.27 -35.77
C LYS A 752 -9.78 -11.87 -34.93
N LYS A 753 -10.88 -12.23 -35.59
CA LYS A 753 -12.01 -12.94 -34.97
C LYS A 753 -11.99 -14.40 -35.41
N GLY A 754 -11.99 -15.33 -34.47
CA GLY A 754 -11.86 -16.76 -34.76
C GLY A 754 -10.68 -17.07 -35.69
N ASN A 755 -10.97 -17.69 -36.84
CA ASN A 755 -9.99 -18.09 -37.85
C ASN A 755 -9.89 -17.12 -39.05
N GLU A 756 -10.40 -15.89 -38.90
CA GLU A 756 -10.33 -14.85 -39.93
C GLU A 756 -8.89 -14.32 -40.13
N LYS A 757 -8.70 -13.52 -41.18
CA LYS A 757 -7.44 -12.81 -41.43
C LYS A 757 -7.23 -11.69 -40.41
N TRP A 758 -5.98 -11.31 -40.19
CA TRP A 758 -5.64 -10.15 -39.38
C TRP A 758 -6.06 -8.85 -40.06
N ASP A 759 -6.58 -7.92 -39.26
CA ASP A 759 -6.88 -6.54 -39.63
C ASP A 759 -6.27 -5.57 -38.60
N CYS A 760 -6.31 -4.28 -38.88
CA CYS A 760 -5.72 -3.25 -38.02
C CYS A 760 -6.64 -2.04 -37.82
N GLU A 761 -6.50 -1.40 -36.66
CA GLU A 761 -7.18 -0.16 -36.32
C GLU A 761 -6.24 0.75 -35.53
N ASN A 762 -6.41 2.07 -35.64
CA ASN A 762 -5.62 3.01 -34.86
C ASN A 762 -6.37 3.38 -33.57
N VAL A 763 -5.66 3.34 -32.45
CA VAL A 763 -6.20 3.64 -31.13
C VAL A 763 -6.76 5.07 -31.06
N LYS A 764 -6.17 6.04 -31.78
CA LYS A 764 -6.65 7.44 -31.80
C LYS A 764 -7.98 7.63 -32.52
N PHE A 765 -8.40 6.66 -33.34
CA PHE A 765 -9.69 6.72 -34.04
C PHE A 765 -10.80 5.99 -33.29
N LEU A 766 -10.49 5.35 -32.17
CA LEU A 766 -11.44 4.87 -31.17
C LEU A 766 -11.86 6.04 -30.30
#